data_AF-A0A9D9F4P5-F1
#
_entry.id   AF-A0A9D9F4P5-F1
#
_cell.length_a   1.000
_cell.length_b   1.000
_cell.length_c   1.000
_cell.angle_alpha   90.00
_cell.angle_beta   90.00
_cell.angle_gamma   90.00
#
_symmetry.space_group_name_H-M   'P 1'
#
loop_
_entity.id
_entity.type
_entity.pdbx_description
1 polymer ?
#
loop_
_entity_poly.entity_id
_entity_poly.type
_entity_poly.pdbx_seq_one_letter_code
_entity_poly.pdbx_strand_id
1 'polypeptide(L)'
;MTEISYAQAQPDSTTQKNNSSSTKSPAVKKSNVQDAVEFQSNDSLTINLRDGRKAFLFGQAKVSHTAGELTAGEIEMDIEKNQVEATAQSESDTLSYPVLKRDTDEIKSTRILFNYKTQKGKFEEAKIQVPDGYLIGSKVKNVSPDEVFIEDGIYSTCPPDYLYYYIKAKKMKVVDQEEVFFTNARLFILDIPYPIVFPFGYVPASLEKRRSGLLTPTYAFQAQSSRGIGLQNLGWFQYFNDYFTAQVSSDVFTSGTFLVNTNLQYRKRDRFQGNVSIGYSRDQGLESTDPGFTTTVQKSLIINHYQDFSPYSSISSGIDLRTADYFTQNSFDIDDRAKTSSTSKLAYNYTHPENDFNFSINSQLTQNFNNNTTTLTGPNSSFSLKTLTPFKSQVSNEPKWYESISLRYNNTFNSRFSYAPVDGDSADVTFFDALFDPDLYEEATGNEDHFRFGFRQTASVGVGRLLSNPFINLSASANFNEYWYPTTTRQSFSPDSLSDPSPVKTEQIRGFAAARDFNFGLSFSTTFYGVSNQKIGKLEGFRHTATPSLSYTYRPDFSDPSWGFYRNVQIDSAGNTRRYSIFSNEIFGGPGSGEQQALTFSIRNVFETKIVSRDTTGEVNEKKLKLIDNLSASTSYNFAADSLNFSDIRTSLSSNALNGIRITAGANFSLYERDSTGRQIDRFLATSGDKLAQLQSFNVSASTSFRGGKNGPEVYTPIYRRAYDPYNQSRFSPVDPHFNDEPVTPLNSPWSFSLNFNYSWTFRFNQPPTKSATLNANSISFRLTPKWRFNTRIGYDFIQKELTPSQFGLTRNLECWNLDFQINPFGENQYYFFRLTLNSAQVQSLFQKLPILKNLERSSTPTGRGYNR
;
A
#
# COMPACT_ATOMS: atom_id res chain seq x y z
N MET A 1 -4.62 -48.31 13.76
CA MET A 1 -5.79 -48.98 14.36
C MET A 1 -6.95 -48.01 14.23
N THR A 2 -7.99 -48.45 13.52
CA THR A 2 -9.35 -47.88 13.44
C THR A 2 -9.51 -46.45 12.92
N GLU A 3 -10.05 -46.40 11.69
CA GLU A 3 -10.91 -45.35 11.14
C GLU A 3 -12.05 -44.96 12.11
N ILE A 4 -12.63 -43.77 11.91
CA ILE A 4 -14.06 -43.57 11.58
C ILE A 4 -14.27 -42.07 11.33
N SER A 5 -14.74 -41.76 10.11
CA SER A 5 -15.21 -40.44 9.66
C SER A 5 -16.74 -40.50 9.54
N TYR A 6 -17.45 -39.59 10.22
CA TYR A 6 -18.88 -39.39 10.06
C TYR A 6 -19.14 -38.18 9.16
N ALA A 7 -19.73 -38.42 7.99
CA ALA A 7 -20.30 -37.39 7.13
C ALA A 7 -21.80 -37.23 7.44
N GLN A 8 -22.23 -36.00 7.73
CA GLN A 8 -23.62 -35.61 7.91
C GLN A 8 -24.26 -35.27 6.56
N ALA A 9 -25.43 -35.86 6.33
CA ALA A 9 -26.33 -35.53 5.23
C ALA A 9 -27.21 -34.31 5.58
N GLN A 10 -27.54 -33.51 4.56
CA GLN A 10 -28.61 -32.51 4.57
C GLN A 10 -29.53 -32.75 3.36
N PRO A 11 -30.82 -32.36 3.44
CA PRO A 11 -31.93 -33.15 2.90
C PRO A 11 -32.48 -32.66 1.56
N ASP A 12 -33.14 -33.60 0.88
CA ASP A 12 -33.90 -33.44 -0.36
C ASP A 12 -35.07 -32.46 -0.24
N SER A 13 -35.14 -31.51 -1.17
CA SER A 13 -36.35 -30.75 -1.48
C SER A 13 -37.08 -31.38 -2.66
N THR A 14 -38.33 -31.75 -2.41
CA THR A 14 -39.33 -32.30 -3.31
C THR A 14 -39.73 -31.34 -4.42
N THR A 15 -39.74 -31.83 -5.67
CA THR A 15 -40.54 -31.25 -6.76
C THR A 15 -41.37 -32.33 -7.44
N GLN A 16 -42.70 -32.22 -7.26
CA GLN A 16 -43.69 -32.93 -8.05
C GLN A 16 -43.72 -32.38 -9.48
N LYS A 17 -43.80 -33.27 -10.49
CA LYS A 17 -44.59 -33.01 -11.70
C LYS A 17 -44.95 -34.30 -12.45
N ASN A 18 -46.26 -34.52 -12.51
CA ASN A 18 -47.08 -35.06 -13.59
C ASN A 18 -46.78 -36.44 -14.20
N ASN A 19 -47.63 -37.40 -13.81
CA ASN A 19 -47.96 -38.59 -14.58
C ASN A 19 -48.70 -38.21 -15.89
N SER A 20 -48.06 -38.47 -17.02
CA SER A 20 -48.75 -38.76 -18.28
C SER A 20 -48.27 -40.11 -18.78
N SER A 21 -49.21 -41.06 -18.84
CA SER A 21 -49.04 -42.41 -19.33
C SER A 21 -48.55 -42.42 -20.78
N SER A 22 -47.36 -42.96 -21.03
CA SER A 22 -46.96 -43.45 -22.34
C SER A 22 -46.68 -44.95 -22.26
N THR A 23 -47.11 -45.63 -23.31
CA THR A 23 -47.12 -47.07 -23.55
C THR A 23 -45.75 -47.72 -23.30
N LYS A 24 -45.73 -48.73 -22.43
CA LYS A 24 -44.57 -49.61 -22.20
C LYS A 24 -44.17 -50.31 -23.52
N SER A 25 -43.06 -49.88 -24.11
CA SER A 25 -42.22 -50.78 -24.91
C SER A 25 -41.41 -51.67 -23.95
N PRO A 26 -41.19 -52.96 -24.24
CA PRO A 26 -40.44 -53.83 -23.36
C PRO A 26 -38.99 -53.33 -23.26
N ALA A 27 -38.58 -52.93 -22.06
CA ALA A 27 -37.21 -52.60 -21.75
C ALA A 27 -36.33 -53.84 -21.95
N VAL A 28 -35.56 -53.85 -23.05
CA VAL A 28 -34.40 -54.73 -23.18
C VAL A 28 -33.44 -54.35 -22.05
N LYS A 29 -33.12 -55.31 -21.17
CA LYS A 29 -32.05 -55.16 -20.20
C LYS A 29 -30.76 -54.80 -20.95
N LYS A 30 -30.32 -53.55 -20.88
CA LYS A 30 -28.93 -53.18 -21.22
C LYS A 30 -28.04 -53.97 -20.25
N SER A 31 -27.47 -55.08 -20.70
CA SER A 31 -26.35 -55.67 -19.99
C SER A 31 -25.21 -54.64 -20.08
N ASN A 32 -24.75 -54.13 -18.94
CA ASN A 32 -23.55 -53.31 -18.89
C ASN A 32 -22.36 -54.18 -19.31
N VAL A 33 -22.10 -54.26 -20.61
CA VAL A 33 -20.84 -54.72 -21.16
C VAL A 33 -19.92 -53.51 -21.12
N GLN A 34 -19.03 -53.45 -20.11
CA GLN A 34 -17.91 -52.52 -20.18
C GLN A 34 -17.15 -52.78 -21.50
N ASP A 35 -16.83 -51.71 -22.23
CA ASP A 35 -16.19 -51.69 -23.56
C ASP A 35 -17.04 -52.11 -24.77
N ALA A 36 -18.38 -52.13 -24.66
CA ALA A 36 -19.21 -52.20 -25.87
C ALA A 36 -19.12 -50.89 -26.68
N VAL A 37 -18.98 -51.02 -28.00
CA VAL A 37 -19.08 -49.89 -28.93
C VAL A 37 -20.56 -49.67 -29.25
N GLU A 38 -21.12 -48.56 -28.79
CA GLU A 38 -22.47 -48.11 -29.16
C GLU A 38 -22.37 -47.23 -30.42
N PHE A 39 -23.17 -47.49 -31.45
CA PHE A 39 -23.14 -46.69 -32.67
C PHE A 39 -24.54 -46.37 -33.16
N GLN A 40 -24.69 -45.19 -33.76
CA GLN A 40 -25.95 -44.63 -34.25
C GLN A 40 -25.70 -43.93 -35.59
N SER A 41 -26.65 -44.05 -36.51
CA SER A 41 -26.69 -43.34 -37.80
C SER A 41 -28.10 -42.78 -38.00
N ASN A 42 -28.24 -41.58 -38.56
CA ASN A 42 -29.55 -40.98 -38.82
C ASN A 42 -30.07 -41.30 -40.24
N ASP A 43 -29.17 -41.45 -41.21
CA ASP A 43 -29.54 -41.70 -42.61
C ASP A 43 -29.50 -43.20 -42.94
N SER A 44 -28.31 -43.81 -42.94
CA SER A 44 -28.17 -45.23 -43.26
C SER A 44 -27.01 -45.91 -42.53
N LEU A 45 -27.14 -47.24 -42.36
CA LEU A 45 -26.14 -48.13 -41.76
C LEU A 45 -25.93 -49.32 -42.69
N THR A 46 -24.70 -49.51 -43.15
CA THR A 46 -24.32 -50.67 -43.97
C THR A 46 -23.27 -51.50 -43.24
N ILE A 47 -23.54 -52.79 -43.00
CA ILE A 47 -22.59 -53.70 -42.35
C ILE A 47 -22.15 -54.76 -43.34
N ASN A 48 -20.85 -54.81 -43.65
CA ASN A 48 -20.23 -55.87 -44.44
C ASN A 48 -19.47 -56.83 -43.51
N LEU A 49 -20.00 -58.04 -43.35
CA LEU A 49 -19.41 -59.09 -42.51
C LEU A 49 -18.50 -60.07 -43.26
N ARG A 50 -18.44 -60.01 -44.59
CA ARG A 50 -17.71 -60.99 -45.42
C ARG A 50 -16.23 -60.63 -45.60
N ASP A 51 -15.92 -59.34 -45.71
CA ASP A 51 -14.56 -58.82 -45.93
C ASP A 51 -14.19 -57.78 -44.86
N GLY A 52 -13.57 -58.21 -43.76
CA GLY A 52 -12.98 -57.34 -42.74
C GLY A 52 -13.94 -56.74 -41.69
N ARG A 53 -15.20 -57.20 -41.61
CA ARG A 53 -16.23 -56.77 -40.64
C ARG A 53 -16.29 -55.24 -40.49
N LYS A 54 -16.74 -54.58 -41.55
CA LYS A 54 -16.85 -53.12 -41.61
C LYS A 54 -18.29 -52.66 -41.43
N ALA A 55 -18.49 -51.58 -40.69
CA ALA A 55 -19.77 -50.88 -40.61
C ALA A 55 -19.61 -49.43 -41.11
N PHE A 56 -20.49 -49.00 -41.99
CA PHE A 56 -20.52 -47.64 -42.54
C PHE A 56 -21.77 -46.94 -42.03
N LEU A 57 -21.59 -45.83 -41.35
CA LEU A 57 -22.65 -45.03 -40.72
C LEU A 57 -22.74 -43.69 -41.41
N PHE A 58 -23.93 -43.32 -41.89
CA PHE A 58 -24.16 -42.07 -42.62
C PHE A 58 -25.21 -41.20 -41.92
N GLY A 59 -25.05 -39.88 -42.07
CA GLY A 59 -26.01 -38.88 -41.62
C GLY A 59 -25.91 -38.68 -40.11
N GLN A 60 -25.06 -37.72 -39.68
CA GLN A 60 -24.81 -37.44 -38.26
C GLN A 60 -24.52 -38.71 -37.45
N ALA A 61 -23.62 -39.53 -38.00
CA ALA A 61 -23.18 -40.77 -37.38
C ALA A 61 -22.48 -40.47 -36.04
N LYS A 62 -22.74 -41.32 -35.05
CA LYS A 62 -22.17 -41.24 -33.72
C LYS A 62 -21.70 -42.62 -33.29
N VAL A 63 -20.45 -42.72 -32.87
CA VAL A 63 -19.85 -43.92 -32.27
C VAL A 63 -19.36 -43.57 -30.87
N SER A 64 -19.82 -44.30 -29.86
CA SER A 64 -19.51 -44.07 -28.44
C SER A 64 -18.84 -45.31 -27.85
N HIS A 65 -17.72 -45.10 -27.18
CA HIS A 65 -16.94 -46.12 -26.47
C HIS A 65 -16.37 -45.52 -25.17
N THR A 66 -15.89 -46.35 -24.24
CA THR A 66 -15.22 -45.89 -23.01
C THR A 66 -14.00 -45.01 -23.28
N ALA A 67 -13.39 -45.15 -24.47
CA ALA A 67 -12.24 -44.34 -24.91
C ALA A 67 -12.61 -42.96 -25.50
N GLY A 68 -13.89 -42.71 -25.78
CA GLY A 68 -14.38 -41.46 -26.36
C GLY A 68 -15.63 -41.61 -27.24
N GLU A 69 -16.21 -40.46 -27.59
CA GLU A 69 -17.36 -40.32 -28.49
C GLU A 69 -16.91 -39.63 -29.78
N LEU A 70 -17.17 -40.26 -30.92
CA LEU A 70 -16.87 -39.75 -32.26
C LEU A 70 -18.16 -39.45 -33.01
N THR A 71 -18.33 -38.21 -33.45
CA THR A 71 -19.48 -37.77 -34.27
C THR A 71 -19.00 -37.23 -35.61
N ALA A 72 -19.61 -37.62 -36.71
CA ALA A 72 -19.27 -37.12 -38.05
C ALA A 72 -20.43 -37.30 -39.04
N GLY A 73 -20.28 -36.78 -40.26
CA GLY A 73 -21.19 -37.01 -41.37
C GLY A 73 -21.20 -38.46 -41.85
N GLU A 74 -20.02 -39.05 -41.92
CA GLU A 74 -19.76 -40.45 -42.28
C GLU A 74 -18.74 -41.05 -41.30
N ILE A 75 -19.01 -42.27 -40.81
CA ILE A 75 -18.08 -43.05 -39.99
C ILE A 75 -17.96 -44.47 -40.57
N GLU A 76 -16.76 -44.85 -40.99
CA GLU A 76 -16.37 -46.22 -41.28
C GLU A 76 -15.75 -46.86 -40.04
N MET A 77 -16.31 -47.97 -39.57
CA MET A 77 -15.82 -48.73 -38.44
C MET A 77 -15.29 -50.09 -38.92
N ASP A 78 -13.98 -50.32 -38.80
CA ASP A 78 -13.31 -51.61 -39.00
C ASP A 78 -13.23 -52.33 -37.65
N ILE A 79 -14.12 -53.31 -37.46
CA ILE A 79 -14.29 -54.02 -36.18
C ILE A 79 -13.09 -54.94 -35.90
N GLU A 80 -12.46 -55.51 -36.93
CA GLU A 80 -11.29 -56.38 -36.76
C GLU A 80 -10.07 -55.60 -36.28
N LYS A 81 -9.82 -54.42 -36.85
CA LYS A 81 -8.70 -53.56 -36.47
C LYS A 81 -8.99 -52.69 -35.26
N ASN A 82 -10.23 -52.64 -34.80
CA ASN A 82 -10.70 -51.72 -33.77
C ASN A 82 -10.46 -50.26 -34.15
N GLN A 83 -10.71 -49.91 -35.41
CA GLN A 83 -10.47 -48.59 -35.98
C GLN A 83 -11.77 -47.96 -36.45
N VAL A 84 -11.89 -46.66 -36.22
CA VAL A 84 -12.95 -45.82 -36.78
C VAL A 84 -12.29 -44.74 -37.63
N GLU A 85 -12.79 -44.56 -38.83
CA GLU A 85 -12.44 -43.49 -39.75
C GLU A 85 -13.67 -42.62 -39.94
N ALA A 86 -13.53 -41.33 -39.74
CA ALA A 86 -14.62 -40.38 -39.78
C ALA A 86 -14.30 -39.22 -40.71
N THR A 87 -15.27 -38.84 -41.53
CA THR A 87 -15.21 -37.73 -42.49
C THR A 87 -16.54 -36.98 -42.53
N ALA A 88 -16.52 -35.78 -43.12
CA ALA A 88 -17.75 -35.09 -43.50
C ALA A 88 -18.48 -35.87 -44.61
N GLN A 89 -19.80 -35.66 -44.76
CA GLN A 89 -20.55 -36.26 -45.88
C GLN A 89 -20.09 -35.76 -47.26
N SER A 90 -19.53 -34.55 -47.31
CA SER A 90 -18.92 -33.97 -48.51
C SER A 90 -17.85 -32.95 -48.11
N GLU A 91 -16.88 -32.67 -48.98
CA GLU A 91 -15.80 -31.71 -48.69
C GLU A 91 -16.33 -30.30 -48.36
N SER A 92 -17.50 -29.92 -48.88
CA SER A 92 -18.15 -28.63 -48.62
C SER A 92 -19.00 -28.59 -47.33
N ASP A 93 -19.26 -29.73 -46.70
CA ASP A 93 -20.13 -29.80 -45.51
C ASP A 93 -19.32 -29.64 -44.21
N THR A 94 -19.14 -28.39 -43.81
CA THR A 94 -18.42 -28.03 -42.57
C THR A 94 -19.22 -28.35 -41.29
N LEU A 95 -20.53 -28.60 -41.39
CA LEU A 95 -21.39 -28.88 -40.23
C LEU A 95 -21.27 -30.33 -39.76
N SER A 96 -20.87 -31.24 -40.65
CA SER A 96 -20.69 -32.66 -40.34
C SER A 96 -19.22 -33.07 -40.14
N TYR A 97 -18.33 -32.10 -39.93
CA TYR A 97 -16.92 -32.38 -39.64
C TYR A 97 -16.78 -33.31 -38.42
N PRO A 98 -15.88 -34.30 -38.50
CA PRO A 98 -15.57 -35.18 -37.39
C PRO A 98 -15.19 -34.45 -36.10
N VAL A 99 -15.82 -34.85 -35.01
CA VAL A 99 -15.52 -34.39 -33.66
C VAL A 99 -15.32 -35.60 -32.75
N LEU A 100 -14.11 -35.73 -32.19
CA LEU A 100 -13.79 -36.71 -31.16
C LEU A 100 -13.83 -36.02 -29.79
N LYS A 101 -14.73 -36.47 -28.92
CA LYS A 101 -14.87 -36.03 -27.53
C LYS A 101 -14.34 -37.10 -26.59
N ARG A 102 -13.45 -36.72 -25.69
CA ARG A 102 -12.89 -37.54 -24.61
C ARG A 102 -12.99 -36.72 -23.31
N ASP A 103 -13.03 -37.35 -22.14
CA ASP A 103 -13.23 -36.76 -20.80
C ASP A 103 -13.22 -35.21 -20.71
N THR A 104 -12.08 -34.57 -21.01
CA THR A 104 -11.91 -33.10 -21.03
C THR A 104 -11.59 -32.49 -22.40
N ASP A 105 -11.38 -33.30 -23.44
CA ASP A 105 -10.78 -32.89 -24.72
C ASP A 105 -11.79 -33.02 -25.87
N GLU A 106 -11.89 -31.97 -26.68
CA GLU A 106 -12.67 -31.97 -27.94
C GLU A 106 -11.74 -31.69 -29.12
N ILE A 107 -11.57 -32.69 -30.00
CA ILE A 107 -10.75 -32.58 -31.20
C ILE A 107 -11.65 -32.53 -32.42
N LYS A 108 -11.58 -31.40 -33.14
CA LYS A 108 -12.22 -31.22 -34.44
C LYS A 108 -11.19 -31.36 -35.55
N SER A 109 -11.56 -32.06 -36.62
CA SER A 109 -10.66 -32.36 -37.74
C SER A 109 -11.47 -32.68 -39.00
N THR A 110 -10.90 -32.47 -40.18
CA THR A 110 -11.57 -32.80 -41.46
C THR A 110 -11.67 -34.31 -41.68
N ARG A 111 -10.69 -35.07 -41.16
CA ARG A 111 -10.65 -36.53 -41.18
C ARG A 111 -10.01 -37.09 -39.92
N ILE A 112 -10.72 -37.96 -39.21
CA ILE A 112 -10.24 -38.61 -37.99
C ILE A 112 -10.12 -40.11 -38.23
N LEU A 113 -8.91 -40.66 -38.10
CA LEU A 113 -8.68 -42.09 -38.02
C LEU A 113 -8.26 -42.42 -36.58
N PHE A 114 -9.07 -43.17 -35.84
CA PHE A 114 -8.86 -43.43 -34.42
C PHE A 114 -9.01 -44.92 -34.10
N ASN A 115 -8.08 -45.48 -33.33
CA ASN A 115 -8.15 -46.83 -32.83
C ASN A 115 -8.63 -46.82 -31.37
N TYR A 116 -9.88 -47.21 -31.12
CA TYR A 116 -10.51 -47.07 -29.79
C TYR A 116 -9.95 -48.03 -28.73
N LYS A 117 -9.12 -49.01 -29.12
CA LYS A 117 -8.43 -49.92 -28.19
C LYS A 117 -7.03 -49.43 -27.79
N THR A 118 -6.22 -49.00 -28.76
CA THR A 118 -4.86 -48.50 -28.52
C THR A 118 -4.82 -46.99 -28.26
N GLN A 119 -5.95 -46.30 -28.46
CA GLN A 119 -6.12 -44.85 -28.39
C GLN A 119 -5.20 -44.06 -29.33
N LYS A 120 -4.59 -44.73 -30.32
CA LYS A 120 -3.80 -44.08 -31.37
C LYS A 120 -4.70 -43.47 -32.42
N GLY A 121 -4.33 -42.30 -32.91
CA GLY A 121 -5.12 -41.54 -33.85
C GLY A 121 -4.29 -40.73 -34.82
N LYS A 122 -4.90 -40.44 -35.97
CA LYS A 122 -4.42 -39.50 -36.98
C LYS A 122 -5.56 -38.54 -37.30
N PHE A 123 -5.20 -37.28 -37.41
CA PHE A 123 -6.14 -36.20 -37.65
C PHE A 123 -5.58 -35.31 -38.77
N GLU A 124 -6.40 -35.04 -39.76
CA GLU A 124 -6.11 -34.07 -40.84
C GLU A 124 -6.71 -32.72 -40.43
N GLU A 125 -5.90 -31.67 -40.37
CA GLU A 125 -6.28 -30.35 -39.85
C GLU A 125 -6.91 -30.40 -38.47
N ALA A 126 -6.11 -30.68 -37.44
CA ALA A 126 -6.59 -30.76 -36.08
C ALA A 126 -6.28 -29.49 -35.27
N LYS A 127 -7.25 -29.11 -34.47
CA LYS A 127 -7.12 -28.09 -33.42
C LYS A 127 -7.13 -28.77 -32.07
N ILE A 128 -6.08 -28.53 -31.30
CA ILE A 128 -5.87 -29.09 -29.96
C ILE A 128 -5.84 -27.94 -28.97
N GLN A 129 -6.64 -28.05 -27.92
CA GLN A 129 -6.58 -27.12 -26.80
C GLN A 129 -5.50 -27.60 -25.82
N VAL A 130 -4.62 -26.69 -25.41
CA VAL A 130 -3.62 -26.92 -24.36
C VAL A 130 -3.90 -25.95 -23.20
N PRO A 131 -3.43 -26.21 -21.96
CA PRO A 131 -3.84 -25.46 -20.76
C PRO A 131 -3.79 -23.93 -20.88
N ASP A 132 -2.84 -23.39 -21.67
CA ASP A 132 -2.62 -21.95 -21.84
C ASP A 132 -2.68 -21.47 -23.31
N GLY A 133 -3.23 -22.27 -24.23
CA GLY A 133 -3.33 -21.86 -25.64
C GLY A 133 -3.94 -22.89 -26.59
N TYR A 134 -3.71 -22.68 -27.89
CA TYR A 134 -4.19 -23.53 -28.96
C TYR A 134 -3.02 -23.97 -29.84
N LEU A 135 -3.06 -25.24 -30.23
CA LEU A 135 -2.20 -25.83 -31.25
C LEU A 135 -3.05 -26.18 -32.47
N ILE A 136 -2.61 -25.73 -33.63
CA ILE A 136 -3.24 -26.03 -34.92
C ILE A 136 -2.19 -26.69 -35.79
N GLY A 137 -2.51 -27.79 -36.46
CA GLY A 137 -1.59 -28.43 -37.40
C GLY A 137 -2.29 -29.13 -38.54
N SER A 138 -1.60 -29.21 -39.68
CA SER A 138 -2.14 -29.81 -40.91
C SER A 138 -2.22 -31.33 -40.80
N LYS A 139 -1.23 -31.95 -40.15
CA LYS A 139 -1.24 -33.40 -39.84
C LYS A 139 -0.87 -33.60 -38.39
N VAL A 140 -1.79 -34.21 -37.65
CA VAL A 140 -1.59 -34.54 -36.24
C VAL A 140 -1.67 -36.04 -36.08
N LYS A 141 -0.73 -36.62 -35.34
CA LYS A 141 -0.76 -38.03 -34.93
C LYS A 141 -0.50 -38.13 -33.45
N ASN A 142 -1.30 -38.91 -32.73
CA ASN A 142 -0.98 -39.29 -31.36
C ASN A 142 -0.54 -40.76 -31.32
N VAL A 143 0.62 -41.01 -30.74
CA VAL A 143 1.22 -42.36 -30.65
C VAL A 143 0.91 -43.04 -29.33
N SER A 144 0.51 -42.26 -28.34
CA SER A 144 -0.03 -42.64 -27.03
C SER A 144 -1.05 -41.58 -26.59
N PRO A 145 -1.72 -41.76 -25.43
CA PRO A 145 -2.57 -40.71 -24.86
C PRO A 145 -1.82 -39.38 -24.61
N ASP A 146 -0.54 -39.48 -24.27
CA ASP A 146 0.26 -38.35 -23.77
C ASP A 146 1.23 -37.77 -24.82
N GLU A 147 1.48 -38.46 -25.93
CA GLU A 147 2.42 -38.01 -26.97
C GLU A 147 1.73 -37.72 -28.31
N VAL A 148 1.80 -36.45 -28.73
CA VAL A 148 1.24 -35.95 -29.98
C VAL A 148 2.33 -35.33 -30.85
N PHE A 149 2.38 -35.68 -32.13
CA PHE A 149 3.23 -35.06 -33.12
C PHE A 149 2.40 -34.25 -34.11
N ILE A 150 2.90 -33.07 -34.44
CA ILE A 150 2.19 -32.08 -35.26
C ILE A 150 3.12 -31.62 -36.38
N GLU A 151 2.65 -31.72 -37.62
CA GLU A 151 3.30 -31.15 -38.81
C GLU A 151 2.67 -29.80 -39.17
N ASP A 152 3.51 -28.85 -39.61
CA ASP A 152 3.15 -27.44 -39.86
C ASP A 152 2.35 -26.81 -38.70
N GLY A 153 2.85 -27.04 -37.49
CA GLY A 153 2.22 -26.60 -36.26
C GLY A 153 2.26 -25.08 -36.07
N ILE A 154 1.15 -24.55 -35.58
CA ILE A 154 0.96 -23.17 -35.13
C ILE A 154 0.59 -23.22 -33.65
N TYR A 155 1.36 -22.54 -32.80
CA TYR A 155 1.08 -22.37 -31.38
C TYR A 155 0.77 -20.91 -31.07
N SER A 156 -0.31 -20.66 -30.34
CA SER A 156 -0.66 -19.32 -29.85
C SER A 156 -1.49 -19.38 -28.57
N THR A 157 -1.32 -18.39 -27.69
CA THR A 157 -2.27 -18.17 -26.57
C THR A 157 -3.42 -17.23 -26.96
N CYS A 158 -3.47 -16.77 -28.20
CA CYS A 158 -4.59 -15.98 -28.69
C CYS A 158 -5.81 -16.85 -28.96
N PRO A 159 -7.02 -16.29 -28.85
CA PRO A 159 -8.22 -16.95 -29.35
C PRO A 159 -8.04 -17.36 -30.81
N PRO A 160 -8.52 -18.55 -31.18
CA PRO A 160 -8.24 -19.19 -32.46
C PRO A 160 -8.94 -18.52 -33.64
N ASP A 161 -9.96 -17.68 -33.38
CA ASP A 161 -10.69 -16.95 -34.41
C ASP A 161 -9.79 -15.90 -35.10
N TYR A 162 -8.84 -15.32 -34.35
CA TYR A 162 -7.85 -14.40 -34.90
C TYR A 162 -6.53 -14.43 -34.09
N LEU A 163 -5.48 -14.95 -34.71
CA LEU A 163 -4.17 -15.11 -34.09
C LEU A 163 -3.32 -13.84 -34.24
N TYR A 164 -3.44 -12.89 -33.30
CA TYR A 164 -2.62 -11.66 -33.29
C TYR A 164 -1.12 -11.93 -33.23
N TYR A 165 -0.72 -13.06 -32.66
CA TYR A 165 0.63 -13.58 -32.77
C TYR A 165 0.57 -15.11 -32.77
N TYR A 166 1.57 -15.75 -33.36
CA TYR A 166 1.73 -17.20 -33.28
C TYR A 166 3.16 -17.63 -33.59
N ILE A 167 3.51 -18.81 -33.11
CA ILE A 167 4.77 -19.47 -33.41
C ILE A 167 4.46 -20.57 -34.42
N LYS A 168 5.04 -20.47 -35.61
CA LYS A 168 4.90 -21.47 -36.66
C LYS A 168 6.17 -22.30 -36.76
N ALA A 169 6.04 -23.62 -36.77
CA ALA A 169 7.15 -24.55 -36.92
C ALA A 169 6.75 -25.72 -37.82
N LYS A 170 7.68 -26.24 -38.62
CA LYS A 170 7.40 -27.40 -39.49
C LYS A 170 7.06 -28.67 -38.71
N LYS A 171 7.64 -28.82 -37.51
CA LYS A 171 7.45 -29.98 -36.64
C LYS A 171 7.32 -29.52 -35.20
N MET A 172 6.26 -29.98 -34.53
CA MET A 172 6.06 -29.83 -33.09
C MET A 172 5.76 -31.18 -32.45
N LYS A 173 6.09 -31.34 -31.17
CA LYS A 173 5.73 -32.49 -30.33
C LYS A 173 5.11 -31.99 -29.04
N VAL A 174 3.98 -32.55 -28.64
CA VAL A 174 3.37 -32.35 -27.32
C VAL A 174 3.61 -33.60 -26.48
N VAL A 175 4.04 -33.43 -25.23
CA VAL A 175 4.25 -34.50 -24.26
C VAL A 175 3.44 -34.19 -22.99
N ASP A 176 2.75 -35.20 -22.45
CA ASP A 176 1.94 -35.15 -21.22
C ASP A 176 0.87 -34.04 -21.24
N GLN A 177 0.42 -33.65 -22.44
CA GLN A 177 -0.48 -32.51 -22.68
C GLN A 177 0.04 -31.16 -22.14
N GLU A 178 1.30 -31.11 -21.70
CA GLU A 178 1.89 -29.98 -20.99
C GLU A 178 3.13 -29.42 -21.70
N GLU A 179 3.94 -30.20 -22.41
CA GLU A 179 5.19 -29.68 -22.99
C GLU A 179 5.17 -29.65 -24.52
N VAL A 180 5.25 -28.44 -25.10
CA VAL A 180 5.28 -28.25 -26.56
C VAL A 180 6.72 -28.03 -27.04
N PHE A 181 7.30 -29.02 -27.70
CA PHE A 181 8.61 -28.92 -28.35
C PHE A 181 8.45 -28.50 -29.82
N PHE A 182 9.37 -27.69 -30.34
CA PHE A 182 9.38 -27.27 -31.73
C PHE A 182 10.80 -27.23 -32.33
N THR A 183 10.88 -27.39 -33.65
CA THR A 183 12.11 -27.24 -34.43
C THR A 183 11.92 -26.26 -35.58
N ASN A 184 12.91 -25.40 -35.82
CA ASN A 184 12.86 -24.33 -36.84
C ASN A 184 11.58 -23.50 -36.75
N ALA A 185 11.29 -23.00 -35.55
CA ALA A 185 10.12 -22.18 -35.31
C ALA A 185 10.40 -20.71 -35.62
N ARG A 186 9.40 -20.01 -36.13
CA ARG A 186 9.42 -18.57 -36.36
C ARG A 186 8.20 -17.93 -35.71
N LEU A 187 8.42 -16.79 -35.05
CA LEU A 187 7.36 -15.97 -34.51
C LEU A 187 6.75 -15.11 -35.62
N PHE A 188 5.43 -15.02 -35.63
CA PHE A 188 4.65 -14.12 -36.47
C PHE A 188 3.84 -13.20 -35.57
N ILE A 189 3.83 -11.91 -35.86
CA ILE A 189 3.01 -10.91 -35.18
C ILE A 189 2.18 -10.23 -36.27
N LEU A 190 0.85 -10.28 -36.17
CA LEU A 190 -0.07 -9.79 -37.22
C LEU A 190 0.28 -10.35 -38.61
N ASP A 191 0.59 -11.65 -38.68
CA ASP A 191 1.07 -12.36 -39.88
C ASP A 191 2.42 -11.88 -40.47
N ILE A 192 3.10 -10.95 -39.80
CA ILE A 192 4.44 -10.48 -40.20
C ILE A 192 5.49 -11.39 -39.55
N PRO A 193 6.37 -12.04 -40.34
CA PRO A 193 7.44 -12.88 -39.81
C PRO A 193 8.46 -12.05 -39.04
N TYR A 194 8.67 -12.35 -37.77
CA TYR A 194 9.76 -11.79 -36.98
C TYR A 194 11.11 -12.33 -37.50
N PRO A 195 12.18 -11.52 -37.56
CA PRO A 195 13.42 -11.90 -38.24
C PRO A 195 14.18 -13.06 -37.56
N ILE A 196 13.92 -13.34 -36.28
CA ILE A 196 14.59 -14.41 -35.52
C ILE A 196 13.92 -15.76 -35.79
N VAL A 197 14.72 -16.76 -36.19
CA VAL A 197 14.32 -18.17 -36.29
C VAL A 197 14.93 -18.95 -35.14
N PHE A 198 14.08 -19.69 -34.43
CA PHE A 198 14.50 -20.57 -33.33
C PHE A 198 14.76 -21.98 -33.88
N PRO A 199 16.03 -22.46 -33.91
CA PRO A 199 16.34 -23.77 -34.48
C PRO A 199 15.70 -24.92 -33.69
N PHE A 200 15.57 -24.77 -32.38
CA PHE A 200 14.86 -25.68 -31.49
C PHE A 200 14.40 -24.92 -30.22
N GLY A 201 13.35 -25.38 -29.57
CA GLY A 201 12.88 -24.83 -28.31
C GLY A 201 11.69 -25.62 -27.75
N TYR A 202 11.23 -25.24 -26.56
CA TYR A 202 10.04 -25.83 -25.95
C TYR A 202 9.25 -24.79 -25.15
N VAL A 203 7.92 -24.91 -25.14
CA VAL A 203 6.97 -24.15 -24.34
C VAL A 203 6.42 -25.09 -23.25
N PRO A 204 6.76 -24.89 -21.97
CA PRO A 204 6.15 -25.66 -20.89
C PRO A 204 4.76 -25.11 -20.55
N ALA A 205 3.78 -25.98 -20.30
CA ALA A 205 2.41 -25.60 -19.93
C ALA A 205 2.31 -25.12 -18.49
N SER A 206 3.21 -25.56 -17.60
CA SER A 206 3.36 -24.92 -16.30
C SER A 206 4.61 -24.04 -16.32
N LEU A 207 4.38 -22.72 -16.24
CA LEU A 207 5.42 -21.85 -15.75
C LEU A 207 5.58 -22.14 -14.27
N GLU A 208 6.69 -22.77 -13.91
CA GLU A 208 7.24 -22.58 -12.58
C GLU A 208 7.26 -21.06 -12.33
N LYS A 209 6.59 -20.60 -11.26
CA LYS A 209 6.46 -19.18 -10.89
C LYS A 209 7.79 -18.47 -10.60
N ARG A 210 8.92 -19.11 -10.90
CA ARG A 210 10.27 -18.90 -10.37
C ARG A 210 11.30 -19.02 -11.49
N ARG A 211 11.30 -18.08 -12.44
CA ARG A 211 12.22 -18.10 -13.60
C ARG A 211 12.90 -16.75 -13.79
N SER A 212 14.13 -16.83 -14.30
CA SER A 212 14.94 -15.67 -14.70
C SER A 212 14.70 -15.31 -16.16
N GLY A 213 14.90 -14.05 -16.54
CA GLY A 213 14.77 -13.63 -17.92
C GLY A 213 14.84 -12.13 -18.18
N LEU A 214 14.87 -11.76 -19.46
CA LEU A 214 14.82 -10.38 -19.95
C LEU A 214 13.54 -9.65 -19.52
N LEU A 215 13.71 -8.38 -19.18
CA LEU A 215 12.63 -7.44 -18.90
C LEU A 215 11.97 -6.95 -20.20
N THR A 216 10.68 -6.65 -20.16
CA THR A 216 9.95 -6.16 -21.34
C THR A 216 10.28 -4.68 -21.59
N PRO A 217 10.89 -4.34 -22.74
CA PRO A 217 11.24 -2.96 -23.06
C PRO A 217 9.98 -2.10 -23.27
N THR A 218 10.08 -0.80 -22.99
CA THR A 218 8.98 0.17 -23.11
C THR A 218 9.45 1.39 -23.89
N TYR A 219 8.66 1.82 -24.88
CA TYR A 219 8.97 3.04 -25.61
C TYR A 219 8.47 4.25 -24.81
N ALA A 220 9.36 5.21 -24.59
CA ALA A 220 9.07 6.42 -23.86
C ALA A 220 9.43 7.63 -24.71
N PHE A 221 8.59 8.67 -24.65
CA PHE A 221 8.97 10.00 -25.11
C PHE A 221 8.92 10.96 -23.92
N GLN A 222 10.03 11.63 -23.66
CA GLN A 222 10.17 12.59 -22.58
C GLN A 222 10.63 13.93 -23.14
N ALA A 223 9.75 14.93 -23.07
CA ALA A 223 10.10 16.30 -23.40
C ALA A 223 10.95 16.95 -22.29
N GLN A 224 10.90 16.39 -21.07
CA GLN A 224 11.70 16.83 -19.93
C GLN A 224 13.20 16.59 -20.15
N SER A 225 14.01 17.60 -19.79
CA SER A 225 15.48 17.58 -19.88
C SER A 225 16.01 17.23 -21.27
N SER A 226 15.24 17.55 -22.33
CA SER A 226 15.54 17.25 -23.74
C SER A 226 15.94 15.80 -24.03
N ARG A 227 15.46 14.84 -23.21
CA ARG A 227 15.78 13.41 -23.34
C ARG A 227 15.30 12.81 -24.67
N GLY A 228 14.13 13.25 -25.16
CA GLY A 228 13.58 12.84 -26.44
C GLY A 228 12.98 11.43 -26.41
N ILE A 229 13.24 10.62 -27.43
CA ILE A 229 12.73 9.25 -27.55
C ILE A 229 13.69 8.32 -26.81
N GLY A 230 13.15 7.37 -26.03
CA GLY A 230 13.96 6.39 -25.34
C GLY A 230 13.33 5.02 -25.25
N LEU A 231 14.15 4.05 -24.91
CA LEU A 231 13.78 2.68 -24.63
C LEU A 231 14.06 2.42 -23.15
N GLN A 232 13.00 2.21 -22.38
CA GLN A 232 13.05 1.93 -20.96
C GLN A 232 12.99 0.43 -20.69
N ASN A 233 13.40 0.05 -19.48
CA ASN A 233 13.27 -1.30 -18.94
C ASN A 233 14.05 -2.37 -19.73
N LEU A 234 15.21 -1.99 -20.28
CA LEU A 234 16.17 -2.91 -20.85
C LEU A 234 16.94 -3.61 -19.73
N GLY A 235 16.76 -4.90 -19.54
CA GLY A 235 17.44 -5.55 -18.43
C GLY A 235 17.11 -7.00 -18.21
N TRP A 236 17.51 -7.50 -17.05
CA TRP A 236 17.43 -8.90 -16.66
C TRP A 236 16.86 -9.04 -15.25
N PHE A 237 15.88 -9.93 -15.11
CA PHE A 237 15.37 -10.45 -13.86
C PHE A 237 16.04 -11.79 -13.56
N GLN A 238 16.66 -11.91 -12.40
CA GLN A 238 17.30 -13.12 -11.90
C GLN A 238 16.56 -13.65 -10.68
N TYR A 239 16.04 -14.87 -10.80
CA TYR A 239 15.62 -15.67 -9.66
C TYR A 239 16.81 -16.53 -9.20
N PHE A 240 17.30 -16.34 -7.97
CA PHE A 240 18.40 -17.13 -7.43
C PHE A 240 17.89 -18.32 -6.62
N ASN A 241 16.93 -18.08 -5.73
CA ASN A 241 16.27 -19.09 -4.89
C ASN A 241 14.93 -18.55 -4.33
N ASP A 242 14.25 -19.37 -3.54
CA ASP A 242 12.93 -19.06 -2.94
C ASP A 242 12.89 -17.83 -2.03
N TYR A 243 14.04 -17.35 -1.61
CA TYR A 243 14.18 -16.26 -0.66
C TYR A 243 14.87 -15.04 -1.26
N PHE A 244 15.38 -15.10 -2.49
CA PHE A 244 16.18 -14.02 -3.09
C PHE A 244 16.01 -13.91 -4.61
N THR A 245 15.66 -12.71 -5.06
CA THR A 245 15.57 -12.32 -6.48
C THR A 245 16.28 -10.99 -6.70
N ALA A 246 16.75 -10.76 -7.92
CA ALA A 246 17.35 -9.51 -8.35
C ALA A 246 16.80 -9.09 -9.70
N GLN A 247 16.75 -7.80 -9.96
CA GLN A 247 16.39 -7.21 -11.23
C GLN A 247 17.35 -6.07 -11.51
N VAL A 248 17.96 -6.06 -12.68
CA VAL A 248 18.72 -4.91 -13.18
C VAL A 248 18.04 -4.42 -14.44
N SER A 249 17.71 -3.14 -14.50
CA SER A 249 17.10 -2.50 -15.67
C SER A 249 17.85 -1.23 -16.02
N SER A 250 17.83 -0.86 -17.29
CA SER A 250 18.40 0.36 -17.82
C SER A 250 17.45 1.02 -18.80
N ASP A 251 17.43 2.35 -18.75
CA ASP A 251 16.69 3.19 -19.68
C ASP A 251 17.70 3.99 -20.48
N VAL A 252 17.53 4.05 -21.80
CA VAL A 252 18.43 4.79 -22.70
C VAL A 252 17.61 5.69 -23.60
N PHE A 253 18.04 6.95 -23.72
CA PHE A 253 17.36 7.98 -24.51
C PHE A 253 18.24 8.50 -25.65
N THR A 254 17.62 9.09 -26.68
CA THR A 254 18.31 9.66 -27.84
C THR A 254 19.25 10.81 -27.50
N SER A 255 19.04 11.50 -26.36
CA SER A 255 20.00 12.50 -25.85
C SER A 255 21.29 11.91 -25.30
N GLY A 256 21.39 10.59 -25.19
CA GLY A 256 22.48 9.91 -24.50
C GLY A 256 22.33 9.89 -22.97
N THR A 257 21.21 10.40 -22.45
CA THR A 257 20.79 10.14 -21.07
C THR A 257 20.59 8.64 -20.85
N PHE A 258 21.11 8.12 -19.74
CA PHE A 258 20.86 6.75 -19.33
C PHE A 258 20.59 6.63 -17.83
N LEU A 259 19.73 5.69 -17.48
CA LEU A 259 19.41 5.32 -16.11
C LEU A 259 19.71 3.84 -15.92
N VAL A 260 20.16 3.47 -14.73
CA VAL A 260 20.34 2.09 -14.30
C VAL A 260 19.68 1.93 -12.94
N ASN A 261 18.77 0.97 -12.83
CA ASN A 261 18.06 0.64 -11.60
C ASN A 261 18.31 -0.83 -11.27
N THR A 262 18.76 -1.09 -10.06
CA THR A 262 18.94 -2.44 -9.51
C THR A 262 17.99 -2.64 -8.35
N ASN A 263 17.13 -3.64 -8.40
CA ASN A 263 16.20 -4.02 -7.35
C ASN A 263 16.52 -5.42 -6.84
N LEU A 264 16.79 -5.56 -5.56
CA LEU A 264 17.07 -6.83 -4.90
C LEU A 264 15.95 -7.08 -3.90
N GLN A 265 15.28 -8.22 -4.00
CA GLN A 265 14.22 -8.60 -3.07
C GLN A 265 14.61 -9.87 -2.34
N TYR A 266 14.43 -9.86 -1.02
CA TYR A 266 14.65 -11.04 -0.21
C TYR A 266 13.53 -11.23 0.80
N ARG A 267 13.14 -12.48 1.03
CA ARG A 267 12.10 -12.81 2.01
C ARG A 267 12.21 -14.24 2.50
N LYS A 268 12.34 -14.40 3.81
CA LYS A 268 12.14 -15.66 4.53
C LYS A 268 11.06 -15.46 5.57
N ARG A 269 9.97 -16.22 5.43
CA ARG A 269 8.80 -16.16 6.31
C ARG A 269 9.22 -16.28 7.78
N ASP A 270 8.61 -15.44 8.63
CA ASP A 270 8.82 -15.40 10.09
C ASP A 270 10.28 -15.19 10.52
N ARG A 271 11.11 -14.61 9.64
CA ARG A 271 12.52 -14.31 9.90
C ARG A 271 12.88 -12.93 9.40
N PHE A 272 12.85 -12.70 8.09
CA PHE A 272 13.24 -11.41 7.53
C PHE A 272 12.61 -11.20 6.15
N GLN A 273 12.41 -9.94 5.78
CA GLN A 273 11.99 -9.53 4.46
C GLN A 273 12.52 -8.15 4.14
N GLY A 274 12.80 -7.88 2.87
CA GLY A 274 13.25 -6.58 2.46
C GLY A 274 13.45 -6.43 0.95
N ASN A 275 13.67 -5.18 0.56
CA ASN A 275 13.98 -4.77 -0.79
C ASN A 275 15.08 -3.69 -0.76
N VAL A 276 16.10 -3.86 -1.58
CA VAL A 276 17.16 -2.87 -1.81
C VAL A 276 17.02 -2.38 -3.26
N SER A 277 16.83 -1.08 -3.44
CA SER A 277 16.77 -0.42 -4.73
C SER A 277 17.92 0.57 -4.85
N ILE A 278 18.75 0.41 -5.88
CA ILE A 278 19.88 1.28 -6.19
C ILE A 278 19.60 1.90 -7.55
N GLY A 279 19.54 3.22 -7.59
CA GLY A 279 19.32 3.98 -8.81
C GLY A 279 20.53 4.85 -9.14
N TYR A 280 20.90 4.87 -10.41
CA TYR A 280 21.92 5.75 -10.96
C TYR A 280 21.38 6.35 -12.26
N SER A 281 21.42 7.67 -12.41
CA SER A 281 21.17 8.33 -13.69
C SER A 281 22.32 9.24 -14.06
N ARG A 282 22.59 9.31 -15.36
CA ARG A 282 23.36 10.38 -15.96
C ARG A 282 22.49 11.04 -17.00
N ASP A 283 22.06 12.25 -16.68
CA ASP A 283 21.28 13.12 -17.52
C ASP A 283 22.20 14.02 -18.33
N GLN A 284 21.96 14.12 -19.63
CA GLN A 284 22.68 15.03 -20.51
C GLN A 284 21.78 15.56 -21.64
N GLY A 285 22.13 16.76 -22.12
CA GLY A 285 21.55 17.34 -23.33
C GLY A 285 21.98 16.60 -24.61
N LEU A 286 21.40 16.96 -25.75
CA LEU A 286 21.59 16.27 -27.03
C LEU A 286 23.06 16.25 -27.48
N GLU A 287 23.66 17.39 -27.81
CA GLU A 287 25.06 17.47 -28.24
C GLU A 287 25.89 18.35 -27.29
N SER A 288 27.16 17.98 -27.09
CA SER A 288 28.10 18.76 -26.25
C SER A 288 28.37 20.16 -26.81
N THR A 289 28.10 20.37 -28.09
CA THR A 289 28.23 21.64 -28.81
C THR A 289 26.99 22.53 -28.69
N ASP A 290 25.88 22.01 -28.17
CA ASP A 290 24.65 22.78 -28.02
C ASP A 290 24.80 23.83 -26.91
N PRO A 291 24.33 25.08 -27.12
CA PRO A 291 24.25 26.08 -26.06
C PRO A 291 23.45 25.55 -24.85
N GLY A 292 24.07 25.51 -23.68
CA GLY A 292 23.44 25.01 -22.45
C GLY A 292 23.59 23.51 -22.19
N PHE A 293 24.52 22.82 -22.86
CA PHE A 293 24.88 21.45 -22.52
C PHE A 293 25.34 21.33 -21.06
N THR A 294 24.64 20.50 -20.29
CA THR A 294 25.00 20.13 -18.92
C THR A 294 24.94 18.62 -18.76
N THR A 295 25.80 18.07 -17.91
CA THR A 295 25.70 16.68 -17.46
C THR A 295 25.42 16.66 -15.98
N THR A 296 24.38 15.94 -15.58
CA THR A 296 23.98 15.83 -14.18
C THR A 296 23.92 14.35 -13.79
N VAL A 297 24.58 14.00 -12.69
CA VAL A 297 24.59 12.62 -12.16
C VAL A 297 23.71 12.57 -10.93
N GLN A 298 22.74 11.66 -10.91
CA GLN A 298 21.85 11.44 -9.78
C GLN A 298 22.01 10.02 -9.25
N LYS A 299 21.90 9.86 -7.93
CA LYS A 299 22.08 8.59 -7.24
C LYS A 299 20.95 8.40 -6.23
N SER A 300 20.48 7.16 -6.08
CA SER A 300 19.57 6.78 -5.00
C SER A 300 19.92 5.41 -4.43
N LEU A 301 19.70 5.27 -3.13
CA LEU A 301 19.76 4.03 -2.36
C LEU A 301 18.54 3.98 -1.46
N ILE A 302 17.63 3.07 -1.75
CA ILE A 302 16.43 2.82 -0.97
C ILE A 302 16.52 1.42 -0.39
N ILE A 303 16.45 1.28 0.93
CA ILE A 303 16.47 -0.02 1.62
C ILE A 303 15.27 -0.12 2.54
N ASN A 304 14.38 -1.04 2.24
CA ASN A 304 13.32 -1.45 3.15
C ASN A 304 13.69 -2.82 3.73
N HIS A 305 13.84 -2.92 5.04
CA HIS A 305 14.16 -4.18 5.71
C HIS A 305 13.29 -4.33 6.95
N TYR A 306 12.85 -5.56 7.20
CA TYR A 306 12.13 -5.96 8.39
C TYR A 306 12.62 -7.34 8.80
N GLN A 307 12.99 -7.51 10.07
CA GLN A 307 13.46 -8.78 10.60
C GLN A 307 12.95 -9.01 12.01
N ASP A 308 12.35 -10.18 12.22
CA ASP A 308 11.98 -10.70 13.53
C ASP A 308 13.12 -11.59 14.04
N PHE A 309 13.76 -11.20 15.14
CA PHE A 309 14.71 -12.06 15.83
C PHE A 309 13.99 -13.05 16.74
N SER A 310 12.87 -12.63 17.34
CA SER A 310 11.95 -13.45 18.15
C SER A 310 10.56 -12.80 18.16
N PRO A 311 9.51 -13.44 18.72
CA PRO A 311 8.20 -12.79 18.93
C PRO A 311 8.25 -11.52 19.79
N TYR A 312 9.39 -11.28 20.44
CA TYR A 312 9.63 -10.22 21.40
C TYR A 312 10.62 -9.18 20.89
N SER A 313 11.32 -9.43 19.77
CA SER A 313 12.33 -8.52 19.23
C SER A 313 12.27 -8.42 17.72
N SER A 314 12.23 -7.21 17.20
CA SER A 314 12.25 -6.94 15.77
C SER A 314 13.07 -5.70 15.43
N ILE A 315 13.61 -5.69 14.22
CA ILE A 315 14.26 -4.54 13.61
C ILE A 315 13.54 -4.20 12.32
N SER A 316 13.33 -2.91 12.09
CA SER A 316 12.83 -2.38 10.83
C SER A 316 13.70 -1.21 10.38
N SER A 317 13.94 -1.12 9.08
CA SER A 317 14.64 0.00 8.47
C SER A 317 13.93 0.44 7.20
N GLY A 318 13.86 1.74 6.99
CA GLY A 318 13.46 2.38 5.74
C GLY A 318 14.48 3.45 5.43
N ILE A 319 15.53 3.09 4.72
CA ILE A 319 16.60 4.00 4.29
C ILE A 319 16.21 4.57 2.93
N ASP A 320 16.31 5.89 2.80
CA ASP A 320 16.12 6.66 1.57
C ASP A 320 17.25 7.68 1.54
N LEU A 321 18.29 7.37 0.77
CA LEU A 321 19.42 8.26 0.52
C LEU A 321 19.41 8.57 -0.96
N ARG A 322 19.35 9.84 -1.32
CA ARG A 322 19.35 10.26 -2.73
C ARG A 322 19.94 11.65 -2.89
N THR A 323 20.39 11.94 -4.09
CA THR A 323 20.71 13.31 -4.51
C THR A 323 19.42 14.15 -4.59
N ALA A 324 19.54 15.46 -4.34
CA ALA A 324 18.41 16.39 -4.23
C ALA A 324 17.43 16.31 -5.41
N ASP A 325 17.97 16.29 -6.63
CA ASP A 325 17.20 16.31 -7.87
C ASP A 325 16.83 14.91 -8.39
N TYR A 326 17.12 13.84 -7.64
CA TYR A 326 16.88 12.48 -8.14
C TYR A 326 15.43 12.26 -8.55
N PHE A 327 14.45 12.64 -7.71
CA PHE A 327 13.04 12.45 -8.05
C PHE A 327 12.52 13.46 -9.05
N THR A 328 12.96 14.72 -8.99
CA THR A 328 12.53 15.75 -9.95
C THR A 328 12.89 15.35 -11.39
N GLN A 329 14.03 14.68 -11.57
CA GLN A 329 14.53 14.18 -12.87
C GLN A 329 14.05 12.76 -13.24
N ASN A 330 13.97 11.83 -12.28
CA ASN A 330 13.80 10.39 -12.57
C ASN A 330 12.44 9.80 -12.18
N SER A 331 11.55 10.56 -11.52
CA SER A 331 10.18 10.09 -11.21
C SER A 331 9.13 10.76 -12.09
N PHE A 332 8.07 10.01 -12.42
CA PHE A 332 6.86 10.52 -13.10
C PHE A 332 5.70 10.76 -12.13
N ASP A 333 5.87 10.37 -10.87
CA ASP A 333 4.89 10.57 -9.81
C ASP A 333 4.98 12.01 -9.29
N ILE A 334 3.85 12.72 -9.27
CA ILE A 334 3.80 14.13 -8.88
C ILE A 334 4.18 14.32 -7.42
N ASP A 335 3.78 13.40 -6.54
CA ASP A 335 4.08 13.50 -5.11
C ASP A 335 5.57 13.25 -4.87
N ASP A 336 6.20 12.28 -5.56
CA ASP A 336 7.65 12.06 -5.47
C ASP A 336 8.46 13.29 -5.87
N ARG A 337 8.06 13.96 -6.94
CA ARG A 337 8.75 15.14 -7.47
C ARG A 337 8.62 16.36 -6.57
N ALA A 338 7.54 16.45 -5.80
CA ALA A 338 7.36 17.50 -4.80
C ALA A 338 8.14 17.25 -3.50
N LYS A 339 8.80 16.08 -3.33
CA LYS A 339 9.56 15.78 -2.11
C LYS A 339 10.88 16.54 -2.09
N THR A 340 10.92 17.57 -1.26
CA THR A 340 12.13 18.37 -0.97
C THR A 340 12.98 17.83 0.18
N SER A 341 12.63 16.66 0.70
CA SER A 341 13.40 16.01 1.77
C SER A 341 13.46 14.50 1.59
N SER A 342 14.48 13.91 2.16
CA SER A 342 14.61 12.47 2.32
C SER A 342 14.64 12.10 3.79
N THR A 343 14.04 10.97 4.16
CA THR A 343 14.03 10.49 5.55
C THR A 343 14.38 9.02 5.59
N SER A 344 15.52 8.72 6.22
CA SER A 344 15.95 7.37 6.53
C SER A 344 15.66 7.05 8.00
N LYS A 345 15.08 5.87 8.28
CA LYS A 345 14.74 5.44 9.64
C LYS A 345 15.26 4.04 9.93
N LEU A 346 15.70 3.84 11.17
CA LEU A 346 16.04 2.55 11.74
C LEU A 346 15.33 2.44 13.09
N ALA A 347 14.66 1.33 13.35
CA ALA A 347 13.96 1.08 14.60
C ALA A 347 14.15 -0.35 15.06
N TYR A 348 14.60 -0.51 16.30
CA TYR A 348 14.68 -1.77 17.01
C TYR A 348 13.69 -1.74 18.18
N ASN A 349 12.88 -2.78 18.32
CA ASN A 349 11.92 -2.90 19.40
C ASN A 349 12.14 -4.23 20.12
N TYR A 350 12.09 -4.18 21.44
CA TYR A 350 12.13 -5.34 22.32
C TYR A 350 11.05 -5.20 23.41
N THR A 351 10.26 -6.25 23.59
CA THR A 351 9.25 -6.34 24.66
C THR A 351 9.57 -7.56 25.51
N HIS A 352 9.71 -7.39 26.82
CA HIS A 352 9.92 -8.53 27.72
C HIS A 352 8.80 -9.58 27.53
N PRO A 353 9.07 -10.89 27.56
CA PRO A 353 8.05 -11.92 27.31
C PRO A 353 6.80 -11.83 28.18
N GLU A 354 6.95 -11.40 29.44
CA GLU A 354 5.85 -11.20 30.40
C GLU A 354 5.27 -9.77 30.38
N ASN A 355 5.74 -8.94 29.42
CA ASN A 355 5.39 -7.54 29.25
C ASN A 355 5.73 -6.65 30.45
N ASP A 356 6.81 -6.99 31.18
CA ASP A 356 7.26 -6.23 32.36
C ASP A 356 7.98 -4.94 32.00
N PHE A 357 8.61 -4.92 30.83
CA PHE A 357 9.20 -3.71 30.28
C PHE A 357 9.22 -3.78 28.75
N ASN A 358 9.24 -2.61 28.15
CA ASN A 358 9.55 -2.45 26.73
C ASN A 358 10.79 -1.57 26.58
N PHE A 359 11.52 -1.85 25.52
CA PHE A 359 12.70 -1.14 25.11
C PHE A 359 12.62 -0.90 23.61
N SER A 360 12.84 0.33 23.18
CA SER A 360 12.95 0.65 21.76
C SER A 360 14.13 1.57 21.53
N ILE A 361 14.82 1.37 20.41
CA ILE A 361 15.82 2.29 19.89
C ILE A 361 15.35 2.71 18.51
N ASN A 362 15.35 4.01 18.24
CA ASN A 362 15.11 4.54 16.91
C ASN A 362 16.19 5.54 16.52
N SER A 363 16.49 5.59 15.23
CA SER A 363 17.36 6.58 14.62
C SER A 363 16.71 7.08 13.34
N GLN A 364 16.75 8.38 13.13
CA GLN A 364 16.16 9.02 11.97
C GLN A 364 17.14 10.05 11.40
N LEU A 365 17.53 9.86 10.14
CA LEU A 365 18.28 10.83 9.35
C LEU A 365 17.31 11.54 8.40
N THR A 366 17.19 12.85 8.54
CA THR A 366 16.39 13.70 7.66
C THR A 366 17.33 14.62 6.89
N GLN A 367 17.28 14.59 5.56
CA GLN A 367 17.98 15.53 4.69
C GLN A 367 16.94 16.47 4.07
N ASN A 368 17.13 17.77 4.20
CA ASN A 368 16.29 18.79 3.58
C ASN A 368 17.08 19.45 2.46
N PHE A 369 16.65 19.18 1.23
CA PHE A 369 17.33 19.64 0.02
C PHE A 369 17.03 21.12 -0.30
N ASN A 370 16.04 21.74 0.34
CA ASN A 370 15.74 23.16 0.11
C ASN A 370 16.72 24.11 0.80
N ASN A 371 17.34 23.67 1.89
CA ASN A 371 18.24 24.49 2.70
C ASN A 371 19.54 23.76 3.06
N ASN A 372 19.83 22.65 2.40
CA ASN A 372 21.03 21.84 2.55
C ASN A 372 21.33 21.37 3.98
N THR A 373 20.29 21.26 4.81
CA THR A 373 20.44 20.80 6.19
C THR A 373 20.23 19.29 6.30
N THR A 374 21.07 18.65 7.12
CA THR A 374 20.93 17.24 7.48
C THR A 374 20.84 17.12 9.00
N THR A 375 19.83 16.41 9.48
CA THR A 375 19.64 16.15 10.91
C THR A 375 19.56 14.67 11.17
N LEU A 376 20.47 14.14 11.98
CA LEU A 376 20.39 12.80 12.53
C LEU A 376 19.84 12.90 13.95
N THR A 377 18.58 12.50 14.14
CA THR A 377 18.00 12.31 15.48
C THR A 377 18.11 10.84 15.85
N GLY A 378 19.13 10.52 16.64
CA GLY A 378 19.33 9.18 17.17
C GLY A 378 20.78 8.90 17.58
N PRO A 379 21.02 7.79 18.30
CA PRO A 379 20.02 6.83 18.73
C PRO A 379 19.13 7.42 19.83
N ASN A 380 17.82 7.39 19.64
CA ASN A 380 16.86 7.67 20.69
C ASN A 380 16.44 6.34 21.30
N SER A 381 16.60 6.16 22.59
CA SER A 381 16.13 4.95 23.26
C SER A 381 15.01 5.26 24.23
N SER A 382 13.93 4.48 24.19
CA SER A 382 12.86 4.52 25.18
C SER A 382 12.87 3.22 25.96
N PHE A 383 12.84 3.32 27.28
CA PHE A 383 12.66 2.19 28.19
C PHE A 383 11.49 2.48 29.11
N SER A 384 10.45 1.67 29.04
CA SER A 384 9.25 1.83 29.87
C SER A 384 8.98 0.57 30.65
N LEU A 385 8.84 0.72 31.97
CA LEU A 385 8.38 -0.37 32.82
C LEU A 385 6.85 -0.51 32.72
N LYS A 386 6.36 -1.72 32.93
CA LYS A 386 4.94 -2.01 33.15
C LYS A 386 4.40 -1.15 34.27
N THR A 387 3.18 -0.66 34.10
CA THR A 387 2.51 0.13 35.15
C THR A 387 2.34 -0.73 36.39
N LEU A 388 2.93 -0.30 37.50
CA LEU A 388 2.80 -0.98 38.79
C LEU A 388 1.55 -0.45 39.49
N THR A 389 0.69 -1.36 39.94
CA THR A 389 -0.51 -1.03 40.73
C THR A 389 -0.38 -1.70 42.10
N PRO A 390 0.45 -1.15 43.01
CA PRO A 390 0.93 -1.86 44.20
C PRO A 390 -0.18 -2.26 45.17
N PHE A 391 -1.32 -1.56 45.16
CA PHE A 391 -2.43 -1.81 46.07
C PHE A 391 -3.64 -2.47 45.41
N LYS A 392 -3.55 -2.87 44.13
CA LYS A 392 -4.68 -3.48 43.42
C LYS A 392 -4.94 -4.88 43.96
N SER A 393 -6.12 -5.10 44.53
CA SER A 393 -6.55 -6.44 44.97
C SER A 393 -7.05 -7.28 43.79
N GLN A 394 -6.88 -8.61 43.85
CA GLN A 394 -7.43 -9.54 42.85
C GLN A 394 -8.90 -9.91 43.11
N VAL A 395 -9.46 -9.57 44.28
CA VAL A 395 -10.75 -10.11 44.78
C VAL A 395 -11.79 -9.00 45.09
N SER A 396 -11.52 -7.73 44.74
CA SER A 396 -12.40 -6.61 45.14
C SER A 396 -13.51 -6.34 44.12
N ASN A 397 -14.78 -6.46 44.54
CA ASN A 397 -15.96 -6.06 43.75
C ASN A 397 -16.17 -4.53 43.72
N GLU A 398 -15.64 -3.81 44.72
CA GLU A 398 -15.69 -2.34 44.80
C GLU A 398 -14.29 -1.80 45.16
N PRO A 399 -13.43 -1.51 44.16
CA PRO A 399 -12.05 -1.10 44.42
C PRO A 399 -12.00 0.25 45.13
N LYS A 400 -11.25 0.33 46.24
CA LYS A 400 -11.04 1.57 46.99
C LYS A 400 -10.15 2.54 46.21
N TRP A 401 -10.19 3.83 46.57
CA TRP A 401 -9.43 4.87 45.87
C TRP A 401 -7.92 4.56 45.78
N TYR A 402 -7.33 3.98 46.83
CA TYR A 402 -5.92 3.62 46.86
C TYR A 402 -5.57 2.43 45.94
N GLU A 403 -6.54 1.56 45.63
CA GLU A 403 -6.36 0.45 44.67
C GLU A 403 -6.24 0.97 43.24
N SER A 404 -6.61 2.24 43.00
CA SER A 404 -6.42 2.95 41.72
C SER A 404 -5.07 3.66 41.58
N ILE A 405 -4.20 3.58 42.60
CA ILE A 405 -2.85 4.13 42.54
C ILE A 405 -2.04 3.32 41.52
N SER A 406 -1.47 4.05 40.56
CA SER A 406 -0.62 3.52 39.50
C SER A 406 0.71 4.26 39.47
N LEU A 407 1.80 3.51 39.36
CA LEU A 407 3.15 4.02 39.21
C LEU A 407 3.65 3.69 37.80
N ARG A 408 4.13 4.69 37.09
CA ARG A 408 4.72 4.55 35.76
C ARG A 408 6.13 5.12 35.77
N TYR A 409 7.06 4.36 35.22
CA TYR A 409 8.46 4.75 35.10
C TYR A 409 8.91 4.61 33.65
N ASN A 410 9.33 5.72 33.07
CA ASN A 410 9.76 5.81 31.67
C ASN A 410 11.12 6.50 31.60
N ASN A 411 11.97 6.05 30.70
CA ASN A 411 13.30 6.61 30.48
C ASN A 411 13.48 6.85 29.00
N THR A 412 13.95 8.03 28.64
CA THR A 412 14.19 8.43 27.27
C THR A 412 15.59 9.00 27.15
N PHE A 413 16.44 8.36 26.36
CA PHE A 413 17.69 8.95 25.88
C PHE A 413 17.42 9.52 24.50
N ASN A 414 17.83 10.77 24.26
CA ASN A 414 17.79 11.37 22.94
C ASN A 414 19.19 11.83 22.55
N SER A 415 19.49 11.73 21.26
CA SER A 415 20.68 12.32 20.65
C SER A 415 20.30 13.03 19.35
N ARG A 416 20.99 14.12 19.04
CA ARG A 416 20.83 14.88 17.82
C ARG A 416 22.18 15.39 17.32
N PHE A 417 22.41 15.16 16.04
CA PHE A 417 23.43 15.79 15.22
C PHE A 417 22.74 16.65 14.15
N SER A 418 23.20 17.87 13.98
CA SER A 418 22.64 18.85 13.05
C SER A 418 23.75 19.43 12.18
N TYR A 419 23.74 19.08 10.91
CA TYR A 419 24.68 19.56 9.90
C TYR A 419 23.99 20.61 9.01
N ALA A 420 24.52 21.82 9.01
CA ALA A 420 24.07 22.92 8.17
C ALA A 420 25.33 23.66 7.67
N PRO A 421 25.84 23.31 6.48
CA PRO A 421 27.10 23.86 6.01
C PRO A 421 26.96 25.34 5.65
N VAL A 422 28.01 26.12 5.90
CA VAL A 422 28.05 27.56 5.57
C VAL A 422 27.99 27.77 4.06
N ASP A 423 28.70 26.93 3.30
CA ASP A 423 28.81 27.02 1.84
C ASP A 423 27.71 26.25 1.08
N GLY A 424 26.68 25.74 1.78
CA GLY A 424 25.50 25.12 1.17
C GLY A 424 25.86 24.01 0.17
N ASP A 425 25.58 24.26 -1.12
CA ASP A 425 25.83 23.31 -2.22
C ASP A 425 27.32 23.19 -2.61
N SER A 426 28.17 24.14 -2.20
CA SER A 426 29.61 24.16 -2.50
C SER A 426 30.45 23.67 -1.31
N ALA A 427 29.84 23.04 -0.31
CA ALA A 427 30.55 22.53 0.85
C ALA A 427 31.48 21.37 0.46
N ASP A 428 32.77 21.52 0.74
CA ASP A 428 33.78 20.48 0.47
C ASP A 428 33.65 19.30 1.44
N VAL A 429 33.29 19.58 2.69
CA VAL A 429 33.02 18.58 3.73
C VAL A 429 31.60 18.06 3.56
N THR A 430 31.42 16.74 3.57
CA THR A 430 30.08 16.15 3.53
C THR A 430 29.50 16.00 4.93
N PHE A 431 28.17 15.91 5.04
CA PHE A 431 27.53 15.60 6.34
C PHE A 431 28.02 14.28 6.93
N PHE A 432 28.48 13.34 6.09
CA PHE A 432 28.96 12.04 6.52
C PHE A 432 30.35 12.15 7.14
N ASP A 433 31.25 12.97 6.57
CA ASP A 433 32.57 13.23 7.15
C ASP A 433 32.42 13.99 8.47
N ALA A 434 31.61 15.06 8.46
CA ALA A 434 31.29 15.86 9.63
C ALA A 434 30.54 15.09 10.73
N LEU A 435 29.97 13.91 10.45
CA LEU A 435 29.30 13.08 11.47
C LEU A 435 30.30 12.35 12.38
N PHE A 436 31.49 12.04 11.86
CA PHE A 436 32.49 11.25 12.57
C PHE A 436 33.71 12.08 13.01
N ASP A 437 33.88 13.28 12.46
CA ASP A 437 34.99 14.17 12.76
C ASP A 437 34.49 15.54 13.26
N PRO A 438 34.73 15.88 14.55
CA PRO A 438 34.31 17.15 15.12
C PRO A 438 35.02 18.36 14.51
N ASP A 439 36.27 18.23 14.06
CA ASP A 439 37.04 19.34 13.51
C ASP A 439 36.50 19.70 12.12
N LEU A 440 36.19 18.68 11.30
CA LEU A 440 35.50 18.87 10.01
C LEU A 440 34.07 19.40 10.19
N TYR A 441 33.39 19.03 11.28
CA TYR A 441 32.08 19.59 11.60
C TYR A 441 32.16 21.10 11.88
N GLU A 442 33.12 21.51 12.70
CA GLU A 442 33.35 22.92 13.02
C GLU A 442 33.75 23.71 11.78
N GLU A 443 34.67 23.20 10.96
CA GLU A 443 35.09 23.81 9.69
C GLU A 443 33.90 24.02 8.76
N ALA A 444 33.05 23.01 8.60
CA ALA A 444 31.93 23.05 7.66
C ALA A 444 30.76 23.92 8.13
N THR A 445 30.49 23.95 9.44
CA THR A 445 29.26 24.55 10.00
C THR A 445 29.50 25.83 10.81
N GLY A 446 30.75 26.12 11.17
CA GLY A 446 31.11 27.20 12.10
C GLY A 446 30.58 26.98 13.52
N ASN A 447 30.27 25.74 13.89
CA ASN A 447 29.67 25.39 15.17
C ASN A 447 30.48 24.29 15.87
N GLU A 448 30.75 24.48 17.16
CA GLU A 448 31.49 23.52 17.99
C GLU A 448 30.56 22.42 18.58
N ASP A 449 29.23 22.59 18.49
CA ASP A 449 28.22 21.69 19.05
C ASP A 449 27.99 20.42 18.20
N HIS A 450 29.01 19.58 18.05
CA HIS A 450 28.95 18.40 17.19
C HIS A 450 27.74 17.48 17.50
N PHE A 451 27.53 17.12 18.77
CA PHE A 451 26.38 16.31 19.21
C PHE A 451 25.70 16.90 20.43
N ARG A 452 24.36 16.82 20.45
CA ARG A 452 23.55 17.11 21.64
C ARG A 452 22.88 15.83 22.08
N PHE A 453 23.08 15.44 23.33
CA PHE A 453 22.45 14.25 23.89
C PHE A 453 22.09 14.45 25.36
N GLY A 454 21.12 13.67 25.81
CA GLY A 454 20.64 13.75 27.17
C GLY A 454 19.81 12.53 27.52
N PHE A 455 19.67 12.32 28.83
CA PHE A 455 18.84 11.25 29.38
C PHE A 455 17.77 11.85 30.28
N ARG A 456 16.51 11.50 30.04
CA ARG A 456 15.36 11.95 30.83
C ARG A 456 14.65 10.75 31.45
N GLN A 457 14.42 10.81 32.75
CA GLN A 457 13.70 9.80 33.53
C GLN A 457 12.42 10.43 34.04
N THR A 458 11.28 9.79 33.78
CA THR A 458 9.97 10.25 34.19
C THR A 458 9.34 9.21 35.12
N ALA A 459 9.14 9.59 36.37
CA ALA A 459 8.32 8.87 37.33
C ALA A 459 6.96 9.58 37.45
N SER A 460 5.87 8.84 37.27
CA SER A 460 4.53 9.39 37.43
C SER A 460 3.67 8.51 38.32
N VAL A 461 2.94 9.17 39.21
CA VAL A 461 1.95 8.58 40.10
C VAL A 461 0.58 9.07 39.65
N GLY A 462 -0.37 8.17 39.45
CA GLY A 462 -1.74 8.52 39.08
C GLY A 462 -2.75 7.80 39.98
N VAL A 463 -3.79 8.53 40.39
CA VAL A 463 -4.93 8.01 41.16
C VAL A 463 -6.20 8.28 40.35
N GLY A 464 -6.80 7.21 39.83
CA GLY A 464 -7.87 7.33 38.83
C GLY A 464 -9.27 7.62 39.38
N ARG A 465 -9.57 7.18 40.62
CA ARG A 465 -10.89 7.35 41.23
C ARG A 465 -10.75 7.74 42.70
N LEU A 466 -10.53 9.02 42.95
CA LEU A 466 -10.49 9.57 44.31
C LEU A 466 -11.85 9.51 45.00
N LEU A 467 -12.94 9.54 44.22
CA LEU A 467 -14.32 9.43 44.71
C LEU A 467 -14.94 8.12 44.21
N SER A 468 -15.63 7.41 45.09
CA SER A 468 -16.35 6.16 44.78
C SER A 468 -17.74 6.41 44.16
N ASN A 469 -17.86 7.40 43.25
CA ASN A 469 -19.13 7.74 42.60
C ASN A 469 -19.06 7.40 41.09
N PRO A 470 -20.05 6.70 40.50
CA PRO A 470 -20.04 6.35 39.08
C PRO A 470 -20.24 7.53 38.11
N PHE A 471 -20.82 8.66 38.58
CA PHE A 471 -21.15 9.82 37.74
C PHE A 471 -20.05 10.89 37.72
N ILE A 472 -19.21 10.93 38.75
CA ILE A 472 -18.14 11.91 38.90
C ILE A 472 -16.80 11.20 38.85
N ASN A 473 -15.98 11.57 37.89
CA ASN A 473 -14.61 11.11 37.82
C ASN A 473 -13.67 12.19 38.37
N LEU A 474 -13.14 11.96 39.57
CA LEU A 474 -12.10 12.79 40.18
C LEU A 474 -10.80 11.99 40.23
N SER A 475 -9.74 12.53 39.63
CA SER A 475 -8.44 11.88 39.51
C SER A 475 -7.31 12.86 39.85
N ALA A 476 -6.23 12.35 40.42
CA ALA A 476 -5.03 13.11 40.70
C ALA A 476 -3.81 12.48 40.03
N SER A 477 -2.81 13.29 39.74
CA SER A 477 -1.54 12.85 39.17
C SER A 477 -0.39 13.70 39.69
N ALA A 478 0.79 13.09 39.79
CA ALA A 478 2.04 13.76 40.04
C ALA A 478 3.07 13.22 39.04
N ASN A 479 3.77 14.11 38.34
CA ASN A 479 4.83 13.75 37.42
C ASN A 479 6.13 14.37 37.91
N PHE A 480 7.20 13.59 37.92
CA PHE A 480 8.56 14.03 38.24
C PHE A 480 9.49 13.64 37.09
N ASN A 481 10.24 14.61 36.58
CA ASN A 481 11.25 14.41 35.56
C ASN A 481 12.64 14.71 36.12
N GLU A 482 13.58 13.81 35.86
CA GLU A 482 15.01 14.00 36.06
C GLU A 482 15.68 14.07 34.68
N TYR A 483 16.52 15.08 34.44
CA TYR A 483 17.29 15.24 33.22
C TYR A 483 18.77 15.13 33.55
N TRP A 484 19.52 14.36 32.77
CA TRP A 484 20.97 14.24 32.86
C TRP A 484 21.61 14.70 31.56
N TYR A 485 22.55 15.63 31.69
CA TYR A 485 23.26 16.23 30.57
C TYR A 485 24.78 16.12 30.75
N PRO A 486 25.52 15.91 29.65
CA PRO A 486 26.98 15.88 29.63
C PRO A 486 27.60 17.29 29.59
N THR A 487 26.78 18.32 29.38
CA THR A 487 27.17 19.70 29.11
C THR A 487 26.20 20.67 29.80
N THR A 488 26.63 21.93 29.91
CA THR A 488 25.79 23.06 30.31
C THR A 488 26.18 24.30 29.53
N THR A 489 25.26 25.24 29.38
CA THR A 489 25.50 26.55 28.76
C THR A 489 26.04 27.55 29.77
N ARG A 490 27.14 28.24 29.43
CA ARG A 490 27.63 29.42 30.14
C ARG A 490 27.55 30.64 29.22
N GLN A 491 26.95 31.72 29.69
CA GLN A 491 27.01 33.02 29.03
C GLN A 491 27.91 33.97 29.81
N SER A 492 28.75 34.71 29.10
CA SER A 492 29.63 35.75 29.65
C SER A 492 29.58 37.02 28.82
N PHE A 493 29.66 38.17 29.49
CA PHE A 493 29.75 39.47 28.84
C PHE A 493 31.20 39.77 28.47
N SER A 494 31.44 40.17 27.22
CA SER A 494 32.75 40.62 26.74
C SER A 494 32.62 42.03 26.14
N PRO A 495 33.17 43.07 26.80
CA PRO A 495 33.04 44.46 26.34
C PRO A 495 33.99 44.84 25.18
N ASP A 496 34.92 43.97 24.76
CA ASP A 496 36.12 44.35 24.01
C ASP A 496 36.05 44.35 22.47
N SER A 497 34.88 44.20 21.84
CA SER A 497 34.79 44.20 20.36
C SER A 497 33.89 45.31 19.83
N LEU A 498 34.50 46.44 19.46
CA LEU A 498 33.89 47.53 18.66
C LEU A 498 33.37 47.06 17.28
N SER A 499 33.60 45.80 16.91
CA SER A 499 33.19 45.15 15.67
C SER A 499 32.21 43.98 15.85
N ASP A 500 31.87 43.59 17.08
CA ASP A 500 31.01 42.41 17.34
C ASP A 500 29.58 42.85 17.73
N PRO A 501 28.55 42.57 16.90
CA PRO A 501 27.17 42.98 17.15
C PRO A 501 26.50 42.28 18.35
N SER A 502 27.15 41.33 19.02
CA SER A 502 26.62 40.65 20.22
C SER A 502 27.62 40.60 21.39
N PRO A 503 27.49 41.45 22.43
CA PRO A 503 28.44 41.50 23.54
C PRO A 503 28.33 40.32 24.54
N VAL A 504 27.44 39.37 24.28
CA VAL A 504 27.25 38.16 25.10
C VAL A 504 27.80 36.94 24.35
N LYS A 505 28.90 36.39 24.85
CA LYS A 505 29.46 35.12 24.38
C LYS A 505 28.74 33.96 25.05
N THR A 506 28.38 32.94 24.28
CA THR A 506 27.79 31.69 24.78
C THR A 506 28.78 30.55 24.56
N GLU A 507 29.11 29.81 25.60
CA GLU A 507 30.06 28.70 25.58
C GLU A 507 29.40 27.44 26.15
N GLN A 508 29.72 26.28 25.58
CA GLN A 508 29.34 24.98 26.14
C GLN A 508 30.42 24.47 27.10
N ILE A 509 30.00 24.19 28.33
CA ILE A 509 30.87 23.66 29.37
C ILE A 509 30.59 22.17 29.51
N ARG A 510 31.60 21.35 29.18
CA ARG A 510 31.54 19.89 29.35
C ARG A 510 31.61 19.53 30.84
N GLY A 511 30.68 18.70 31.29
CA GLY A 511 30.55 18.22 32.67
C GLY A 511 29.16 17.67 32.95
N PHE A 512 29.07 16.67 33.83
CA PHE A 512 27.78 16.08 34.19
C PHE A 512 26.93 17.08 35.00
N ALA A 513 25.74 17.36 34.53
CA ALA A 513 24.76 18.18 35.21
C ALA A 513 23.38 17.51 35.23
N ALA A 514 22.65 17.67 36.33
CA ALA A 514 21.31 17.14 36.49
C ALA A 514 20.30 18.25 36.73
N ALA A 515 19.14 18.15 36.08
CA ALA A 515 18.00 19.04 36.27
C ALA A 515 16.77 18.25 36.70
N ARG A 516 15.84 18.90 37.41
CA ARG A 516 14.63 18.25 37.92
C ARG A 516 13.43 19.16 37.73
N ASP A 517 12.31 18.60 37.30
CA ASP A 517 11.03 19.28 37.36
C ASP A 517 9.93 18.34 37.83
N PHE A 518 8.84 18.93 38.31
CA PHE A 518 7.64 18.19 38.68
C PHE A 518 6.40 19.03 38.53
N ASN A 519 5.28 18.35 38.35
CA ASN A 519 3.95 18.96 38.32
C ASN A 519 2.93 18.06 39.00
N PHE A 520 1.87 18.70 39.49
CA PHE A 520 0.73 18.04 40.11
C PHE A 520 -0.53 18.39 39.32
N GLY A 521 -1.38 17.41 39.09
CA GLY A 521 -2.63 17.56 38.35
C GLY A 521 -3.82 17.03 39.14
N LEU A 522 -4.92 17.76 39.14
CA LEU A 522 -6.23 17.33 39.65
C LEU A 522 -7.26 17.51 38.54
N SER A 523 -7.90 16.43 38.12
CA SER A 523 -8.87 16.42 37.03
C SER A 523 -10.22 15.92 37.48
N PHE A 524 -11.25 16.73 37.21
CA PHE A 524 -12.66 16.44 37.41
C PHE A 524 -13.36 16.35 36.06
N SER A 525 -14.20 15.33 35.86
CA SER A 525 -15.08 15.24 34.70
C SER A 525 -16.39 14.55 35.04
N THR A 526 -17.45 14.92 34.32
CA THR A 526 -18.78 14.30 34.43
C THR A 526 -19.42 14.23 33.05
N THR A 527 -20.49 13.43 32.91
CA THR A 527 -21.24 13.29 31.66
C THR A 527 -22.71 13.57 31.89
N PHE A 528 -23.24 14.55 31.16
CA PHE A 528 -24.65 14.90 31.12
C PHE A 528 -25.29 14.37 29.84
N TYR A 529 -26.51 13.85 29.97
CA TYR A 529 -27.31 13.36 28.85
C TYR A 529 -28.59 14.20 28.74
N GLY A 530 -28.77 14.88 27.62
CA GLY A 530 -30.04 15.47 27.21
C GLY A 530 -30.69 14.59 26.15
N VAL A 531 -31.97 14.25 26.32
CA VAL A 531 -32.77 13.52 25.31
C VAL A 531 -34.03 14.30 25.00
N SER A 532 -34.37 14.40 23.73
CA SER A 532 -35.59 15.01 23.23
C SER A 532 -36.28 14.03 22.29
N ASN A 533 -37.57 13.78 22.49
CA ASN A 533 -38.36 12.89 21.65
C ASN A 533 -38.97 13.60 20.43
N GLN A 534 -38.50 14.80 20.10
CA GLN A 534 -38.96 15.53 18.93
C GLN A 534 -38.68 14.75 17.63
N LYS A 535 -39.59 14.91 16.67
CA LYS A 535 -39.52 14.30 15.35
C LYS A 535 -39.41 15.40 14.31
N ILE A 536 -38.39 15.34 13.46
CA ILE A 536 -38.14 16.29 12.38
C ILE A 536 -37.94 15.50 11.10
N GLY A 537 -39.00 15.36 10.29
CA GLY A 537 -38.99 14.53 9.08
C GLY A 537 -38.72 13.06 9.42
N LYS A 538 -37.66 12.49 8.81
CA LYS A 538 -37.22 11.10 9.08
C LYS A 538 -36.33 10.98 10.33
N LEU A 539 -35.98 12.09 10.97
CA LEU A 539 -35.16 12.09 12.18
C LEU A 539 -36.09 12.02 13.40
N GLU A 540 -35.92 10.99 14.23
CA GLU A 540 -36.66 10.80 15.46
C GLU A 540 -35.71 10.67 16.65
N GLY A 541 -36.00 11.41 17.72
CA GLY A 541 -35.20 11.37 18.92
C GLY A 541 -33.86 12.08 18.73
N PHE A 542 -33.58 13.08 19.56
CA PHE A 542 -32.32 13.79 19.59
C PHE A 542 -31.67 13.55 20.94
N ARG A 543 -30.42 13.06 20.92
CA ARG A 543 -29.61 12.89 22.11
C ARG A 543 -28.41 13.81 22.03
N HIS A 544 -28.22 14.61 23.07
CA HIS A 544 -27.02 15.39 23.31
C HIS A 544 -26.28 14.81 24.50
N THR A 545 -25.03 14.41 24.29
CA THR A 545 -24.14 14.01 25.38
C THR A 545 -23.10 15.11 25.57
N ALA A 546 -23.11 15.76 26.73
CA ALA A 546 -22.15 16.79 27.11
C ALA A 546 -21.20 16.24 28.18
N THR A 547 -19.90 16.32 27.93
CA THR A 547 -18.85 15.89 28.87
C THR A 547 -17.98 17.09 29.21
N PRO A 548 -18.36 17.90 30.21
CA PRO A 548 -17.48 18.92 30.74
C PRO A 548 -16.38 18.31 31.61
N SER A 549 -15.21 18.92 31.56
CA SER A 549 -14.09 18.60 32.44
C SER A 549 -13.36 19.86 32.88
N LEU A 550 -12.82 19.77 34.09
CA LEU A 550 -12.01 20.79 34.74
C LEU A 550 -10.70 20.13 35.16
N SER A 551 -9.55 20.69 34.78
CA SER A 551 -8.24 20.16 35.15
C SER A 551 -7.37 21.27 35.69
N TYR A 552 -7.00 21.17 36.96
CA TYR A 552 -6.04 22.05 37.61
C TYR A 552 -4.65 21.43 37.52
N THR A 553 -3.65 22.20 37.09
CA THR A 553 -2.25 21.80 37.03
C THR A 553 -1.38 22.83 37.74
N TYR A 554 -0.56 22.36 38.67
CA TYR A 554 0.43 23.17 39.38
C TYR A 554 1.85 22.75 39.00
N ARG A 555 2.69 23.72 38.65
CA ARG A 555 4.13 23.58 38.44
C ARG A 555 4.84 24.74 39.17
N PRO A 556 5.79 24.47 40.07
CA PRO A 556 6.58 25.53 40.70
C PRO A 556 7.41 26.35 39.69
N ASP A 557 7.93 27.50 40.15
CA ASP A 557 8.94 28.24 39.40
C ASP A 557 10.33 27.61 39.60
N PHE A 558 10.83 26.92 38.56
CA PHE A 558 12.18 26.34 38.59
C PHE A 558 13.30 27.34 38.27
N SER A 559 12.97 28.62 38.09
CA SER A 559 13.94 29.71 37.98
C SER A 559 14.30 30.38 39.30
N ASP A 560 13.71 29.93 40.41
CA ASP A 560 14.17 30.29 41.75
C ASP A 560 15.65 29.88 41.94
N PRO A 561 16.50 30.78 42.49
CA PRO A 561 17.93 30.51 42.70
C PRO A 561 18.24 29.25 43.50
N SER A 562 17.34 28.78 44.38
CA SER A 562 17.50 27.56 45.17
C SER A 562 17.65 26.29 44.32
N TRP A 563 17.08 26.29 43.10
CA TRP A 563 17.24 25.18 42.16
C TRP A 563 18.57 25.20 41.40
N GLY A 564 19.18 26.37 41.24
CA GLY A 564 20.45 26.54 40.53
C GLY A 564 20.40 26.35 39.01
N PHE A 565 19.20 26.27 38.40
CA PHE A 565 19.05 26.03 36.96
C PHE A 565 19.15 27.30 36.08
N TYR A 566 19.08 28.49 36.69
CA TYR A 566 19.13 29.77 36.01
C TYR A 566 20.27 30.64 36.55
N ARG A 567 20.87 31.43 35.66
CA ARG A 567 21.92 32.41 35.97
C ARG A 567 21.62 33.73 35.28
N ASN A 568 22.23 34.81 35.75
CA ASN A 568 22.16 36.12 35.12
C ASN A 568 23.47 36.40 34.38
N VAL A 569 23.38 37.05 33.21
CA VAL A 569 24.52 37.58 32.46
C VAL A 569 24.27 39.04 32.15
N GLN A 570 25.31 39.86 32.21
CA GLN A 570 25.25 41.25 31.76
C GLN A 570 25.11 41.29 30.23
N ILE A 571 24.23 42.13 29.70
CA ILE A 571 23.93 42.21 28.26
C ILE A 571 24.40 43.50 27.60
N ASP A 572 24.76 44.50 28.38
CA ASP A 572 25.27 45.77 27.87
C ASP A 572 26.25 46.43 28.84
N SER A 573 26.97 47.43 28.35
CA SER A 573 27.89 48.23 29.16
C SER A 573 27.18 49.10 30.21
N ALA A 574 25.85 49.24 30.15
CA ALA A 574 25.04 49.94 31.14
C ALA A 574 24.74 49.09 32.39
N GLY A 575 25.12 47.80 32.38
CA GLY A 575 24.96 46.90 33.51
C GLY A 575 23.63 46.17 33.55
N ASN A 576 22.82 46.24 32.49
CA ASN A 576 21.57 45.49 32.43
C ASN A 576 21.88 43.99 32.37
N THR A 577 21.08 43.18 33.05
CA THR A 577 21.27 41.72 33.11
C THR A 577 20.10 40.98 32.49
N ARG A 578 20.39 39.84 31.84
CA ARG A 578 19.43 38.89 31.33
C ARG A 578 19.57 37.56 32.06
N ARG A 579 18.43 37.01 32.49
CA ARG A 579 18.36 35.66 33.06
C ARG A 579 18.35 34.61 31.94
N TYR A 580 19.14 33.55 32.08
CA TYR A 580 19.19 32.43 31.15
C TYR A 580 19.24 31.09 31.90
N SER A 581 18.70 30.03 31.29
CA SER A 581 18.84 28.67 31.80
C SER A 581 20.20 28.09 31.41
N ILE A 582 20.86 27.40 32.33
CA ILE A 582 22.11 26.68 32.05
C ILE A 582 21.91 25.44 31.18
N PHE A 583 20.66 25.06 30.89
CA PHE A 583 20.31 23.92 30.02
C PHE A 583 19.64 24.38 28.71
N SER A 584 19.74 25.66 28.35
CA SER A 584 19.06 26.23 27.18
C SER A 584 19.44 25.57 25.85
N ASN A 585 20.66 25.02 25.76
CA ASN A 585 21.18 24.40 24.55
C ASN A 585 21.07 22.86 24.55
N GLU A 586 20.57 22.29 25.65
CA GLU A 586 20.48 20.84 25.86
C GLU A 586 19.28 20.21 25.15
N ILE A 587 19.35 18.91 24.86
CA ILE A 587 18.39 18.26 23.95
C ILE A 587 16.93 18.22 24.45
N PHE A 588 16.69 18.17 25.77
CA PHE A 588 15.32 18.32 26.32
C PHE A 588 15.08 19.72 26.92
N GLY A 589 16.04 20.63 26.81
CA GLY A 589 16.03 21.91 27.52
C GLY A 589 16.13 21.75 29.04
N GLY A 590 15.86 22.84 29.75
CA GLY A 590 15.82 22.88 31.20
C GLY A 590 14.40 22.93 31.76
N PRO A 591 14.25 22.73 33.08
CA PRO A 591 13.04 23.09 33.81
C PRO A 591 12.58 24.52 33.48
N GLY A 592 11.29 24.68 33.19
CA GLY A 592 10.74 25.95 32.76
C GLY A 592 10.75 27.03 33.85
N SER A 593 10.99 28.27 33.44
CA SER A 593 10.86 29.46 34.30
C SER A 593 9.40 29.84 34.48
N GLY A 594 9.10 30.44 35.63
CA GLY A 594 7.76 30.90 36.00
C GLY A 594 6.93 29.79 36.66
N GLU A 595 6.20 30.18 37.69
CA GLU A 595 5.17 29.35 38.30
C GLU A 595 4.00 29.18 37.33
N GLN A 596 3.37 28.00 37.33
CA GLN A 596 2.17 27.73 36.55
C GLN A 596 1.09 27.17 37.47
N GLN A 597 -0.07 27.84 37.46
CA GLN A 597 -1.29 27.38 38.13
C GLN A 597 -2.43 27.44 37.11
N ALA A 598 -2.52 26.43 36.25
CA ALA A 598 -3.45 26.43 35.13
C ALA A 598 -4.72 25.64 35.44
N LEU A 599 -5.88 26.29 35.35
CA LEU A 599 -7.20 25.67 35.37
C LEU A 599 -7.76 25.59 33.95
N THR A 600 -7.73 24.39 33.39
CA THR A 600 -8.25 24.10 32.06
C THR A 600 -9.71 23.68 32.15
N PHE A 601 -10.58 24.40 31.45
CA PHE A 601 -11.96 24.02 31.23
C PHE A 601 -12.10 23.46 29.82
N SER A 602 -12.73 22.30 29.68
CA SER A 602 -13.11 21.76 28.38
C SER A 602 -14.52 21.21 28.40
N ILE A 603 -15.22 21.34 27.28
CA ILE A 603 -16.53 20.73 27.07
C ILE A 603 -16.52 19.98 25.75
N ARG A 604 -16.92 18.72 25.81
CA ARG A 604 -17.12 17.87 24.63
C ARG A 604 -18.60 17.60 24.44
N ASN A 605 -19.09 17.81 23.22
CA ASN A 605 -20.48 17.58 22.84
C ASN A 605 -20.57 16.53 21.74
N VAL A 606 -21.52 15.61 21.88
CA VAL A 606 -21.88 14.62 20.86
C VAL A 606 -23.38 14.73 20.62
N PHE A 607 -23.77 14.82 19.35
CA PHE A 607 -25.18 14.92 18.95
C PHE A 607 -25.57 13.71 18.10
N GLU A 608 -26.56 12.96 18.57
CA GLU A 608 -27.04 11.74 17.93
C GLU A 608 -28.55 11.83 17.67
N THR A 609 -29.00 11.18 16.62
CA THR A 609 -30.43 11.02 16.30
C THR A 609 -30.68 9.64 15.70
N LYS A 610 -31.94 9.24 15.50
CA LYS A 610 -32.28 8.06 14.71
C LYS A 610 -32.92 8.48 13.40
N ILE A 611 -32.49 7.91 12.29
CA ILE A 611 -33.23 7.94 11.04
C ILE A 611 -34.24 6.80 11.08
N VAL A 612 -35.51 7.12 10.90
CA VAL A 612 -36.60 6.15 10.83
C VAL A 612 -37.13 6.10 9.40
N SER A 613 -37.13 4.91 8.82
CA SER A 613 -37.74 4.62 7.52
C SER A 613 -38.76 3.51 7.67
N ARG A 614 -39.88 3.61 6.95
CA ARG A 614 -40.90 2.56 6.89
C ARG A 614 -40.84 1.88 5.53
N ASP A 615 -40.82 0.56 5.51
CA ASP A 615 -40.99 -0.20 4.27
C ASP A 615 -42.47 -0.26 3.87
N THR A 616 -42.72 -0.68 2.64
CA THR A 616 -44.00 -0.94 2.00
C THR A 616 -44.90 -1.93 2.77
N THR A 617 -44.31 -2.78 3.63
CA THR A 617 -45.02 -3.69 4.55
C THR A 617 -45.40 -3.05 5.89
N GLY A 618 -45.00 -1.79 6.14
CA GLY A 618 -45.21 -1.07 7.39
C GLY A 618 -44.12 -1.29 8.45
N GLU A 619 -43.10 -2.10 8.16
CA GLU A 619 -41.98 -2.38 9.06
C GLU A 619 -41.11 -1.14 9.29
N VAL A 620 -40.79 -0.86 10.55
CA VAL A 620 -40.04 0.34 10.98
C VAL A 620 -38.56 0.00 11.09
N ASN A 621 -37.75 0.53 10.17
CA ASN A 621 -36.30 0.44 10.20
C ASN A 621 -35.70 1.68 10.87
N GLU A 622 -35.03 1.50 12.02
CA GLU A 622 -34.34 2.56 12.76
C GLU A 622 -32.82 2.46 12.61
N LYS A 623 -32.16 3.53 12.14
CA LYS A 623 -30.71 3.63 12.06
C LYS A 623 -30.20 4.79 12.90
N LYS A 624 -29.30 4.53 13.87
CA LYS A 624 -28.63 5.59 14.64
C LYS A 624 -27.70 6.40 13.73
N LEU A 625 -27.81 7.72 13.81
CA LEU A 625 -26.97 8.68 13.10
C LEU A 625 -26.31 9.62 14.09
N LYS A 626 -24.98 9.73 14.04
CA LYS A 626 -24.24 10.77 14.75
C LYS A 626 -24.17 12.01 13.87
N LEU A 627 -24.92 13.05 14.22
CA LEU A 627 -24.89 14.33 13.52
C LEU A 627 -23.54 15.02 13.75
N ILE A 628 -23.02 14.91 14.97
CA ILE A 628 -21.71 15.43 15.36
C ILE A 628 -21.06 14.39 16.27
N ASP A 629 -19.93 13.85 15.85
CA ASP A 629 -19.15 12.86 16.62
C ASP A 629 -18.35 13.51 17.76
N ASN A 630 -17.94 14.75 17.53
CA ASN A 630 -17.21 15.56 18.50
C ASN A 630 -17.39 17.04 18.15
N LEU A 631 -17.94 17.82 19.06
CA LEU A 631 -17.80 19.27 19.08
C LEU A 631 -17.19 19.64 20.43
N SER A 632 -15.92 19.99 20.44
CA SER A 632 -15.21 20.34 21.66
C SER A 632 -14.78 21.80 21.67
N ALA A 633 -14.80 22.41 22.84
CA ALA A 633 -14.19 23.71 23.09
C ALA A 633 -13.36 23.62 24.38
N SER A 634 -12.18 24.22 24.40
CA SER A 634 -11.30 24.27 25.57
C SER A 634 -10.56 25.59 25.69
N THR A 635 -10.40 26.06 26.92
CA THR A 635 -9.56 27.21 27.30
C THR A 635 -8.94 26.94 28.67
N SER A 636 -7.84 27.61 29.01
CA SER A 636 -7.19 27.51 30.31
C SER A 636 -6.96 28.88 30.91
N TYR A 637 -7.14 29.01 32.23
CA TYR A 637 -6.79 30.19 32.99
C TYR A 637 -5.56 29.91 33.85
N ASN A 638 -4.47 30.66 33.68
CA ASN A 638 -3.27 30.56 34.50
C ASN A 638 -3.29 31.61 35.61
N PHE A 639 -3.49 31.20 36.86
CA PHE A 639 -3.51 32.08 38.03
C PHE A 639 -2.14 32.67 38.38
N ALA A 640 -1.05 32.06 37.90
CA ALA A 640 0.32 32.49 38.17
C ALA A 640 0.90 33.42 37.08
N ALA A 641 0.14 33.72 36.02
CA ALA A 641 0.59 34.64 34.97
C ALA A 641 0.40 36.10 35.38
N ASP A 642 1.38 36.96 35.04
CA ASP A 642 1.33 38.40 35.30
C ASP A 642 0.35 39.14 34.35
N SER A 643 0.08 38.57 33.18
CA SER A 643 -0.85 39.12 32.17
C SER A 643 -1.29 38.02 31.20
N LEU A 644 -2.37 38.26 30.45
CA LEU A 644 -2.91 37.32 29.46
C LEU A 644 -3.26 35.96 30.08
N ASN A 645 -3.93 36.00 31.24
CA ASN A 645 -4.18 34.81 32.07
C ASN A 645 -5.02 33.74 31.38
N PHE A 646 -5.91 34.09 30.44
CA PHE A 646 -6.63 33.11 29.62
C PHE A 646 -5.82 32.67 28.40
N SER A 647 -5.88 31.39 28.06
CA SER A 647 -5.46 30.93 26.74
C SER A 647 -6.54 31.22 25.70
N ASP A 648 -6.12 31.23 24.43
CA ASP A 648 -7.04 31.15 23.31
C ASP A 648 -8.03 29.98 23.46
N ILE A 649 -9.25 30.16 22.95
CA ILE A 649 -10.28 29.14 22.87
C ILE A 649 -10.02 28.27 21.65
N ARG A 650 -9.68 27.00 21.90
CA ARG A 650 -9.53 25.99 20.86
C ARG A 650 -10.84 25.25 20.68
N THR A 651 -11.32 25.18 19.44
CA THR A 651 -12.51 24.40 19.08
C THR A 651 -12.18 23.35 18.04
N SER A 652 -12.84 22.20 18.13
CA SER A 652 -12.75 21.14 17.13
C SER A 652 -14.12 20.55 16.84
N LEU A 653 -14.35 20.19 15.59
CA LEU A 653 -15.56 19.55 15.10
C LEU A 653 -15.17 18.32 14.28
N SER A 654 -15.84 17.20 14.50
CA SER A 654 -15.84 16.06 13.58
C SER A 654 -17.25 15.55 13.39
N SER A 655 -17.61 15.24 12.15
CA SER A 655 -18.93 14.71 11.79
C SER A 655 -18.84 13.71 10.64
N ASN A 656 -19.57 12.61 10.77
CA ASN A 656 -19.86 11.63 9.73
C ASN A 656 -21.38 11.57 9.45
N ALA A 657 -22.10 12.68 9.65
CA ALA A 657 -23.56 12.74 9.48
C ALA A 657 -24.02 12.44 8.04
N LEU A 658 -23.17 12.73 7.07
CA LEU A 658 -23.39 12.42 5.66
C LEU A 658 -22.70 11.09 5.37
N ASN A 659 -23.46 10.13 4.84
CA ASN A 659 -22.95 8.79 4.59
C ASN A 659 -21.71 8.83 3.68
N GLY A 660 -20.59 8.30 4.18
CA GLY A 660 -19.30 8.24 3.49
C GLY A 660 -18.58 9.58 3.29
N ILE A 661 -19.06 10.68 3.90
CA ILE A 661 -18.33 11.95 3.97
C ILE A 661 -17.87 12.18 5.41
N ARG A 662 -16.55 12.26 5.58
CA ARG A 662 -15.93 12.64 6.86
C ARG A 662 -15.57 14.12 6.82
N ILE A 663 -16.13 14.89 7.75
CA ILE A 663 -15.83 16.31 7.92
C ILE A 663 -15.07 16.50 9.23
N THR A 664 -13.96 17.23 9.18
CA THR A 664 -13.24 17.68 10.37
C THR A 664 -12.94 19.17 10.25
N ALA A 665 -13.19 19.92 11.32
CA ALA A 665 -12.89 21.34 11.40
C ALA A 665 -12.16 21.67 12.71
N GLY A 666 -11.31 22.69 12.67
CA GLY A 666 -10.65 23.27 13.83
C GLY A 666 -10.69 24.79 13.75
N ALA A 667 -10.87 25.44 14.89
CA ALA A 667 -10.73 26.89 14.98
C ALA A 667 -10.03 27.28 16.28
N ASN A 668 -9.28 28.37 16.24
CA ASN A 668 -8.65 28.96 17.42
C ASN A 668 -9.06 30.42 17.52
N PHE A 669 -9.48 30.87 18.71
CA PHE A 669 -9.95 32.22 18.94
C PHE A 669 -9.19 32.86 20.09
N SER A 670 -8.68 34.07 19.88
CA SER A 670 -8.07 34.84 20.95
C SER A 670 -9.07 35.76 21.63
N LEU A 671 -8.97 35.86 22.96
CA LEU A 671 -9.83 36.72 23.77
C LEU A 671 -9.31 38.15 23.91
N TYR A 672 -8.04 38.37 23.57
CA TYR A 672 -7.32 39.61 23.86
C TYR A 672 -7.23 40.54 22.65
N GLU A 673 -7.23 41.84 22.95
CA GLU A 673 -6.89 42.89 22.01
C GLU A 673 -5.40 42.85 21.65
N ARG A 674 -5.05 43.54 20.56
CA ARG A 674 -3.66 43.73 20.14
C ARG A 674 -3.34 45.23 20.03
N ASP A 675 -2.13 45.61 20.40
CA ASP A 675 -1.61 46.97 20.21
C ASP A 675 -1.27 47.27 18.74
N SER A 676 -0.79 48.48 18.45
CA SER A 676 -0.40 48.93 17.11
C SER A 676 0.74 48.10 16.49
N THR A 677 1.50 47.36 17.30
CA THR A 677 2.58 46.47 16.85
C THR A 677 2.10 45.02 16.64
N GLY A 678 0.84 44.73 16.98
CA GLY A 678 0.23 43.42 16.86
C GLY A 678 0.45 42.52 18.07
N ARG A 679 1.06 43.01 19.15
CA ARG A 679 1.25 42.26 20.39
C ARG A 679 -0.04 42.26 21.19
N GLN A 680 -0.40 41.10 21.76
CA GLN A 680 -1.58 41.01 22.62
C GLN A 680 -1.39 41.84 23.89
N ILE A 681 -2.44 42.55 24.27
CA ILE A 681 -2.50 43.32 25.52
C ILE A 681 -3.54 42.71 26.43
N ASP A 682 -3.37 42.85 27.74
CA ASP A 682 -4.27 42.28 28.76
C ASP A 682 -5.59 43.05 28.87
N ARG A 683 -6.32 43.10 27.76
CA ARG A 683 -7.65 43.68 27.63
C ARG A 683 -8.49 42.76 26.76
N PHE A 684 -9.66 42.39 27.25
CA PHE A 684 -10.56 41.50 26.52
C PHE A 684 -11.28 42.24 25.40
N LEU A 685 -11.34 41.62 24.22
CA LEU A 685 -12.10 42.12 23.08
C LEU A 685 -13.58 42.37 23.42
N ALA A 686 -14.15 41.53 24.30
CA ALA A 686 -15.53 41.66 24.78
C ALA A 686 -15.81 42.99 25.51
N THR A 687 -14.77 43.64 26.08
CA THR A 687 -14.92 44.92 26.79
C THR A 687 -14.89 46.14 25.87
N SER A 688 -14.32 46.02 24.67
CA SER A 688 -14.21 47.12 23.71
C SER A 688 -15.32 47.14 22.65
N GLY A 689 -16.34 46.28 22.78
CA GLY A 689 -17.65 46.43 22.14
C GLY A 689 -17.89 45.71 20.81
N ASP A 690 -16.85 45.39 20.03
CA ASP A 690 -17.07 44.96 18.63
C ASP A 690 -17.02 43.43 18.41
N LYS A 691 -16.31 42.67 19.26
CA LYS A 691 -16.14 41.20 19.09
C LYS A 691 -15.92 40.51 20.44
N LEU A 692 -16.46 39.32 20.63
CA LEU A 692 -16.19 38.50 21.83
C LEU A 692 -14.82 37.82 21.79
N ALA A 693 -14.35 37.46 20.59
CA ALA A 693 -13.05 36.83 20.37
C ALA A 693 -12.61 37.04 18.90
N GLN A 694 -11.29 37.05 18.66
CA GLN A 694 -10.69 37.17 17.35
C GLN A 694 -10.25 35.79 16.84
N LEU A 695 -10.85 35.32 15.75
CA LEU A 695 -10.41 34.10 15.05
C LEU A 695 -8.94 34.25 14.63
N GLN A 696 -8.09 33.34 15.10
CA GLN A 696 -6.65 33.27 14.78
C GLN A 696 -6.39 32.30 13.64
N SER A 697 -7.07 31.15 13.64
CA SER A 697 -6.93 30.14 12.60
C SER A 697 -8.20 29.34 12.44
N PHE A 698 -8.47 28.89 11.22
CA PHE A 698 -9.58 28.00 10.89
C PHE A 698 -9.13 27.00 9.82
N ASN A 699 -9.42 25.73 10.04
CA ASN A 699 -9.19 24.68 9.07
C ASN A 699 -10.42 23.80 8.94
N VAL A 700 -10.75 23.40 7.71
CA VAL A 700 -11.79 22.43 7.40
C VAL A 700 -11.24 21.45 6.39
N SER A 701 -11.46 20.16 6.63
CA SER A 701 -11.23 19.13 5.65
C SER A 701 -12.46 18.25 5.51
N ALA A 702 -12.78 17.89 4.27
CA ALA A 702 -13.86 16.98 3.94
C ALA A 702 -13.35 15.94 2.95
N SER A 703 -13.51 14.66 3.29
CA SER A 703 -13.10 13.54 2.44
C SER A 703 -14.29 12.64 2.14
N THR A 704 -14.42 12.20 0.90
CA THR A 704 -15.46 11.25 0.47
C THR A 704 -14.94 10.35 -0.63
N SER A 705 -15.52 9.16 -0.77
CA SER A 705 -15.18 8.23 -1.85
C SER A 705 -16.46 7.72 -2.50
N PHE A 706 -16.49 7.80 -3.82
CA PHE A 706 -17.60 7.37 -4.65
C PHE A 706 -17.18 6.21 -5.51
N ARG A 707 -18.10 5.28 -5.70
CA ARG A 707 -18.03 4.21 -6.69
C ARG A 707 -19.36 4.17 -7.40
N GLY A 708 -19.41 3.80 -8.66
CA GLY A 708 -20.70 3.57 -9.31
C GLY A 708 -20.66 2.48 -10.36
N GLY A 709 -21.85 1.96 -10.61
CA GLY A 709 -22.12 0.84 -11.52
C GLY A 709 -23.60 0.75 -11.90
N LYS A 710 -24.12 -0.47 -12.05
CA LYS A 710 -25.52 -0.71 -12.48
C LYS A 710 -26.56 0.01 -11.61
N ASN A 711 -26.24 0.28 -10.34
CA ASN A 711 -27.14 0.90 -9.37
C ASN A 711 -26.86 2.41 -9.15
N GLY A 712 -26.07 3.05 -10.02
CA GLY A 712 -25.73 4.47 -9.92
C GLY A 712 -24.53 4.78 -9.01
N PRO A 713 -24.26 6.07 -8.72
CA PRO A 713 -23.22 6.53 -7.81
C PRO A 713 -23.56 6.18 -6.35
N GLU A 714 -22.68 5.47 -5.69
CA GLU A 714 -22.75 5.11 -4.27
C GLU A 714 -21.53 5.66 -3.53
N VAL A 715 -21.76 6.30 -2.38
CA VAL A 715 -20.67 6.67 -1.46
C VAL A 715 -20.24 5.43 -0.70
N TYR A 716 -18.94 5.12 -0.71
CA TYR A 716 -18.40 3.97 0.03
C TYR A 716 -17.25 4.41 0.92
N THR A 717 -17.07 3.71 2.05
CA THR A 717 -15.86 3.82 2.86
C THR A 717 -14.90 2.73 2.41
N PRO A 718 -13.69 3.07 1.91
CA PRO A 718 -12.73 2.06 1.50
C PRO A 718 -12.35 1.20 2.70
N ILE A 719 -12.60 -0.11 2.59
CA ILE A 719 -12.17 -1.08 3.59
C ILE A 719 -10.67 -1.27 3.41
N TYR A 720 -9.88 -0.49 4.13
CA TYR A 720 -8.47 -0.81 4.30
C TYR A 720 -8.43 -2.15 5.04
N ARG A 721 -8.02 -3.22 4.34
CA ARG A 721 -7.68 -4.49 4.99
C ARG A 721 -6.57 -4.16 5.99
N ARG A 722 -6.92 -4.00 7.27
CA ARG A 722 -5.94 -3.97 8.35
C ARG A 722 -5.11 -5.23 8.19
N ALA A 723 -3.78 -5.10 8.26
CA ALA A 723 -2.88 -6.23 8.33
C ALA A 723 -3.45 -7.22 9.35
N TYR A 724 -3.60 -8.47 8.94
CA TYR A 724 -4.05 -9.56 9.80
C TYR A 724 -3.13 -9.56 11.03
N ASP A 725 -3.69 -9.26 12.19
CA ASP A 725 -3.01 -9.36 13.48
C ASP A 725 -3.28 -10.77 14.02
N PRO A 726 -2.31 -11.70 13.91
CA PRO A 726 -2.48 -13.06 14.40
C PRO A 726 -2.66 -13.15 15.92
N TYR A 727 -2.42 -12.06 16.67
CA TYR A 727 -2.51 -12.02 18.13
C TYR A 727 -3.80 -11.39 18.65
N ASN A 728 -4.62 -10.78 17.79
CA ASN A 728 -5.92 -10.25 18.19
C ASN A 728 -7.02 -11.33 18.14
N GLN A 729 -7.14 -12.08 19.23
CA GLN A 729 -8.15 -13.13 19.39
C GLN A 729 -9.59 -12.62 19.61
N SER A 730 -9.83 -11.30 19.60
CA SER A 730 -11.20 -10.74 19.75
C SER A 730 -12.12 -11.05 18.56
N ARG A 731 -11.58 -11.62 17.47
CA ARG A 731 -12.33 -12.18 16.34
C ARG A 731 -12.69 -13.67 16.49
N PHE A 732 -12.28 -14.34 17.57
CA PHE A 732 -12.71 -15.71 17.90
C PHE A 732 -13.91 -15.73 18.86
N SER A 733 -14.80 -14.72 18.78
CA SER A 733 -16.21 -15.03 19.04
C SER A 733 -16.68 -16.02 17.98
N PRO A 734 -17.56 -16.98 18.32
CA PRO A 734 -18.07 -17.94 17.36
C PRO A 734 -18.76 -17.15 16.25
N VAL A 735 -18.16 -17.16 15.05
CA VAL A 735 -18.72 -16.71 13.77
C VAL A 735 -19.43 -15.35 13.86
N ASP A 736 -18.81 -14.29 13.31
CA ASP A 736 -19.60 -13.11 12.90
C ASP A 736 -20.81 -13.63 12.11
N PRO A 737 -22.06 -13.45 12.58
CA PRO A 737 -23.24 -14.00 11.92
C PRO A 737 -23.36 -13.56 10.46
N HIS A 738 -22.64 -12.50 10.06
CA HIS A 738 -22.64 -11.94 8.72
C HIS A 738 -21.42 -12.38 7.88
N PHE A 739 -20.56 -13.26 8.39
CA PHE A 739 -19.43 -13.81 7.65
C PHE A 739 -19.93 -14.87 6.65
N ASN A 740 -20.36 -14.37 5.47
CA ASN A 740 -20.96 -15.01 4.29
C ASN A 740 -22.43 -14.66 4.00
N ASP A 741 -23.15 -13.94 4.88
CA ASP A 741 -24.52 -13.49 4.58
C ASP A 741 -24.58 -12.29 3.64
N GLU A 742 -23.50 -11.52 3.54
CA GLU A 742 -23.30 -10.64 2.40
C GLU A 742 -22.41 -11.36 1.38
N PRO A 743 -22.92 -11.68 0.17
CA PRO A 743 -22.02 -12.09 -0.89
C PRO A 743 -20.97 -11.00 -1.00
N VAL A 744 -19.68 -11.37 -0.88
CA VAL A 744 -18.57 -10.47 -1.19
C VAL A 744 -18.84 -9.98 -2.60
N THR A 745 -19.47 -8.81 -2.71
CA THR A 745 -19.94 -8.30 -3.99
C THR A 745 -18.66 -8.13 -4.79
N PRO A 746 -18.45 -8.92 -5.88
CA PRO A 746 -17.27 -8.73 -6.69
C PRO A 746 -17.31 -7.28 -7.09
N LEU A 747 -16.24 -6.53 -6.75
CA LEU A 747 -16.16 -5.08 -6.84
C LEU A 747 -16.16 -4.68 -8.33
N ASN A 748 -17.31 -4.82 -8.99
CA ASN A 748 -17.51 -4.60 -10.42
C ASN A 748 -18.05 -3.18 -10.62
N SER A 749 -17.35 -2.21 -10.05
CA SER A 749 -17.65 -0.81 -10.25
C SER A 749 -17.00 -0.37 -11.57
N PRO A 750 -17.76 -0.01 -12.62
CA PRO A 750 -17.19 0.60 -13.80
C PRO A 750 -16.50 1.93 -13.48
N TRP A 751 -16.81 2.59 -12.38
CA TRP A 751 -16.03 3.75 -11.96
C TRP A 751 -15.90 3.95 -10.46
N SER A 752 -14.83 4.62 -10.06
CA SER A 752 -14.58 5.08 -8.69
C SER A 752 -13.77 6.37 -8.68
N PHE A 753 -13.96 7.23 -7.69
CA PHE A 753 -13.09 8.36 -7.40
C PHE A 753 -13.18 8.74 -5.92
N SER A 754 -12.15 9.40 -5.39
CA SER A 754 -12.14 9.96 -4.04
C SER A 754 -11.94 11.47 -4.10
N LEU A 755 -12.68 12.22 -3.31
CA LEU A 755 -12.55 13.67 -3.19
C LEU A 755 -11.99 14.02 -1.82
N ASN A 756 -10.99 14.89 -1.79
CA ASN A 756 -10.40 15.45 -0.59
C ASN A 756 -10.37 16.97 -0.71
N PHE A 757 -11.24 17.64 0.02
CA PHE A 757 -11.26 19.08 0.15
C PHE A 757 -10.52 19.50 1.41
N ASN A 758 -9.64 20.49 1.29
CA ASN A 758 -8.97 21.13 2.41
C ASN A 758 -9.05 22.65 2.26
N TYR A 759 -9.49 23.32 3.33
CA TYR A 759 -9.46 24.76 3.48
C TYR A 759 -8.70 25.14 4.73
N SER A 760 -7.80 26.10 4.63
CA SER A 760 -7.10 26.70 5.76
C SER A 760 -7.12 28.22 5.65
N TRP A 761 -7.26 28.86 6.81
CA TRP A 761 -7.25 30.30 6.98
C TRP A 761 -6.46 30.63 8.24
N THR A 762 -5.55 31.61 8.14
CA THR A 762 -4.74 32.07 9.27
C THR A 762 -4.70 33.59 9.29
N PHE A 763 -5.05 34.15 10.45
CA PHE A 763 -5.01 35.57 10.72
C PHE A 763 -3.57 36.09 10.64
N ARG A 764 -3.39 37.27 10.05
CA ARG A 764 -2.16 38.05 10.11
C ARG A 764 -2.50 39.48 10.53
N PHE A 765 -1.78 40.00 11.51
CA PHE A 765 -1.97 41.38 11.96
C PHE A 765 -1.52 42.37 10.88
N ASN A 766 -2.32 43.38 10.57
CA ASN A 766 -2.09 44.39 9.52
C ASN A 766 -1.73 43.83 8.13
N GLN A 767 -2.09 42.58 7.84
CA GLN A 767 -1.86 41.94 6.55
C GLN A 767 -3.08 41.13 6.15
N PRO A 768 -3.28 40.88 4.84
CA PRO A 768 -4.27 39.90 4.41
C PRO A 768 -4.00 38.53 5.06
N PRO A 769 -5.06 37.83 5.53
CA PRO A 769 -4.89 36.50 6.09
C PRO A 769 -4.38 35.53 5.03
N THR A 770 -3.56 34.56 5.44
CA THR A 770 -3.15 33.48 4.55
C THR A 770 -4.29 32.50 4.38
N LYS A 771 -4.56 32.11 3.12
CA LYS A 771 -5.63 31.18 2.77
C LYS A 771 -5.10 30.13 1.80
N SER A 772 -5.55 28.90 1.97
CA SER A 772 -5.39 27.83 0.99
C SER A 772 -6.70 27.05 0.90
N ALA A 773 -7.09 26.68 -0.31
CA ALA A 773 -8.35 26.02 -0.60
C ALA A 773 -8.16 25.07 -1.78
N THR A 774 -7.99 23.78 -1.51
CA THR A 774 -7.69 22.78 -2.55
C THR A 774 -8.70 21.65 -2.52
N LEU A 775 -9.19 21.24 -3.69
CA LEU A 775 -9.95 20.00 -3.89
C LEU A 775 -9.12 19.05 -4.74
N ASN A 776 -8.78 17.89 -4.20
CA ASN A 776 -8.08 16.83 -4.91
C ASN A 776 -9.02 15.66 -5.17
N ALA A 777 -9.18 15.32 -6.43
CA ALA A 777 -9.88 14.13 -6.89
C ALA A 777 -8.84 13.05 -7.23
N ASN A 778 -8.70 12.06 -6.35
CA ASN A 778 -7.71 11.00 -6.44
C ASN A 778 -8.36 9.68 -6.88
N SER A 779 -7.56 8.81 -7.50
CA SER A 779 -7.98 7.46 -7.90
C SER A 779 -9.23 7.46 -8.79
N ILE A 780 -9.35 8.45 -9.66
CA ILE A 780 -10.42 8.50 -10.65
C ILE A 780 -10.15 7.36 -11.64
N SER A 781 -10.98 6.33 -11.61
CA SER A 781 -10.85 5.16 -12.47
C SER A 781 -12.18 4.93 -13.16
N PHE A 782 -12.19 4.84 -14.49
CA PHE A 782 -13.37 4.54 -15.31
C PHE A 782 -13.07 3.39 -16.27
N ARG A 783 -13.92 2.38 -16.32
CA ARG A 783 -13.93 1.34 -17.36
C ARG A 783 -14.83 1.82 -18.49
N LEU A 784 -14.23 2.31 -19.57
CA LEU A 784 -14.96 2.78 -20.76
C LEU A 784 -15.70 1.61 -21.43
N THR A 785 -15.06 0.44 -21.47
CA THR A 785 -15.64 -0.86 -21.86
C THR A 785 -14.99 -1.96 -21.00
N PRO A 786 -15.43 -3.25 -21.03
CA PRO A 786 -14.81 -4.32 -20.25
C PRO A 786 -13.28 -4.47 -20.46
N LYS A 787 -12.78 -4.01 -21.61
CA LYS A 787 -11.36 -4.10 -21.99
C LYS A 787 -10.60 -2.78 -21.86
N TRP A 788 -11.28 -1.65 -21.66
CA TRP A 788 -10.64 -0.33 -21.54
C TRP A 788 -10.80 0.23 -20.13
N ARG A 789 -9.70 0.64 -19.51
CA ARG A 789 -9.69 1.29 -18.21
C ARG A 789 -8.85 2.56 -18.28
N PHE A 790 -9.47 3.67 -17.90
CA PHE A 790 -8.88 4.99 -17.79
C PHE A 790 -8.70 5.36 -16.32
N ASN A 791 -7.53 5.89 -15.98
CA ASN A 791 -7.17 6.30 -14.62
C ASN A 791 -6.66 7.73 -14.64
N THR A 792 -7.02 8.55 -13.66
CA THR A 792 -6.48 9.91 -13.54
C THR A 792 -6.52 10.42 -12.09
N ARG A 793 -5.74 11.47 -11.84
CA ARG A 793 -5.77 12.30 -10.63
C ARG A 793 -5.78 13.75 -11.09
N ILE A 794 -6.69 14.53 -10.50
CA ILE A 794 -6.87 15.95 -10.83
C ILE A 794 -7.08 16.68 -9.51
N GLY A 795 -6.53 17.89 -9.38
CA GLY A 795 -6.89 18.79 -8.30
C GLY A 795 -7.13 20.21 -8.79
N TYR A 796 -7.75 21.02 -7.95
CA TYR A 796 -8.06 22.41 -8.22
C TYR A 796 -7.77 23.26 -6.99
N ASP A 797 -7.02 24.35 -7.18
CA ASP A 797 -6.76 25.36 -6.17
C ASP A 797 -7.75 26.53 -6.36
N PHE A 798 -8.68 26.71 -5.41
CA PHE A 798 -9.69 27.77 -5.47
C PHE A 798 -9.14 29.17 -5.18
N ILE A 799 -7.93 29.28 -4.61
CA ILE A 799 -7.27 30.56 -4.35
C ILE A 799 -6.56 31.04 -5.61
N GLN A 800 -5.73 30.19 -6.22
CA GLN A 800 -5.00 30.51 -7.46
C GLN A 800 -5.89 30.41 -8.71
N LYS A 801 -7.02 29.68 -8.61
CA LYS A 801 -7.95 29.39 -9.73
C LYS A 801 -7.29 28.56 -10.84
N GLU A 802 -6.43 27.64 -10.45
CA GLU A 802 -5.65 26.80 -11.36
C GLU A 802 -5.86 25.31 -11.06
N LEU A 803 -5.69 24.48 -12.09
CA LEU A 803 -5.64 23.02 -11.93
C LEU A 803 -4.25 22.62 -11.41
N THR A 804 -4.22 21.71 -10.44
CA THR A 804 -2.95 21.11 -10.00
C THR A 804 -2.45 20.11 -11.05
N PRO A 805 -1.15 19.78 -11.06
CA PRO A 805 -0.59 18.80 -11.99
C PRO A 805 -1.41 17.51 -12.02
N SER A 806 -1.73 17.05 -13.23
CA SER A 806 -2.67 15.95 -13.47
C SER A 806 -2.02 14.89 -14.34
N GLN A 807 -2.31 13.63 -14.03
CA GLN A 807 -1.78 12.48 -14.78
C GLN A 807 -2.94 11.69 -15.35
N PHE A 808 -2.82 11.26 -16.61
CA PHE A 808 -3.82 10.44 -17.27
C PHE A 808 -3.20 9.12 -17.71
N GLY A 809 -3.88 8.02 -17.40
CA GLY A 809 -3.50 6.66 -17.79
C GLY A 809 -4.65 6.01 -18.53
N LEU A 810 -4.32 5.27 -19.58
CA LEU A 810 -5.26 4.52 -20.39
C LEU A 810 -4.69 3.11 -20.60
N THR A 811 -5.46 2.11 -20.22
CA THR A 811 -5.07 0.70 -20.29
C THR A 811 -6.08 -0.07 -21.12
N ARG A 812 -5.63 -0.89 -22.07
CA ARG A 812 -6.48 -1.73 -22.92
C ARG A 812 -6.03 -3.18 -22.88
N ASN A 813 -6.94 -4.07 -22.50
CA ASN A 813 -6.78 -5.50 -22.70
C ASN A 813 -7.15 -5.86 -24.14
N LEU A 814 -6.16 -6.30 -24.90
CA LEU A 814 -6.24 -6.78 -26.28
C LEU A 814 -6.21 -8.33 -26.34
N GLU A 815 -6.74 -8.98 -25.29
CA GLU A 815 -6.78 -10.43 -25.06
C GLU A 815 -5.41 -11.05 -24.80
N CYS A 816 -4.59 -11.16 -25.85
CA CYS A 816 -3.23 -11.69 -25.75
C CYS A 816 -2.19 -10.61 -25.46
N TRP A 817 -2.57 -9.33 -25.59
CA TRP A 817 -1.74 -8.18 -25.31
C TRP A 817 -2.42 -7.25 -24.31
N ASN A 818 -1.61 -6.49 -23.57
CA ASN A 818 -2.03 -5.35 -22.78
C ASN A 818 -1.29 -4.12 -23.31
N LEU A 819 -2.06 -3.08 -23.60
CA LEU A 819 -1.57 -1.76 -23.95
C LEU A 819 -1.71 -0.87 -22.72
N ASP A 820 -0.63 -0.23 -22.31
CA ASP A 820 -0.63 0.84 -21.32
C ASP A 820 -0.13 2.13 -21.98
N PHE A 821 -0.91 3.19 -21.84
CA PHE A 821 -0.58 4.53 -22.28
C PHE A 821 -0.72 5.50 -21.11
N GLN A 822 0.27 6.34 -20.88
CA GLN A 822 0.25 7.30 -19.78
C GLN A 822 0.79 8.64 -20.26
N ILE A 823 0.16 9.72 -19.84
CA ILE A 823 0.44 11.07 -20.32
C ILE A 823 0.31 12.08 -19.19
N ASN A 824 1.26 13.01 -19.15
CA ASN A 824 1.06 14.31 -18.50
C ASN A 824 1.16 15.42 -19.58
N PRO A 825 0.05 16.03 -19.98
CA PRO A 825 0.05 17.02 -21.07
C PRO A 825 0.30 18.46 -20.60
N PHE A 826 0.26 18.74 -19.30
CA PHE A 826 0.27 20.11 -18.76
C PHE A 826 1.33 20.30 -17.65
N GLY A 827 1.72 21.55 -17.43
CA GLY A 827 2.78 21.92 -16.48
C GLY A 827 4.18 21.72 -17.04
N GLU A 828 5.18 21.92 -16.20
CA GLU A 828 6.60 21.93 -16.60
C GLU A 828 7.13 20.55 -17.05
N ASN A 829 6.37 19.46 -16.85
CA ASN A 829 6.90 18.09 -17.00
C ASN A 829 6.00 17.21 -17.85
N GLN A 830 6.11 17.42 -19.15
CA GLN A 830 5.34 16.70 -20.17
C GLN A 830 6.03 15.38 -20.56
N TYR A 831 5.27 14.30 -20.57
CA TYR A 831 5.75 12.98 -21.00
C TYR A 831 4.61 12.12 -21.55
N TYR A 832 4.99 11.12 -22.34
CA TYR A 832 4.10 10.11 -22.88
C TYR A 832 4.79 8.75 -22.81
N PHE A 833 4.16 7.78 -22.13
CA PHE A 833 4.59 6.40 -22.11
C PHE A 833 3.69 5.54 -22.96
N PHE A 834 4.31 4.66 -23.76
CA PHE A 834 3.61 3.64 -24.50
C PHE A 834 4.25 2.28 -24.23
N ARG A 835 3.49 1.38 -23.61
CA ARG A 835 3.92 0.01 -23.34
C ARG A 835 2.94 -0.97 -23.96
N LEU A 836 3.49 -1.96 -24.64
CA LEU A 836 2.74 -3.08 -25.20
C LEU A 836 3.36 -4.38 -24.68
N THR A 837 2.60 -5.14 -23.88
CA THR A 837 3.07 -6.36 -23.20
C THR A 837 2.21 -7.56 -23.58
N LEU A 838 2.80 -8.73 -23.80
CA LEU A 838 2.06 -9.98 -23.95
C LEU A 838 1.46 -10.42 -22.61
N ASN A 839 0.19 -10.85 -22.62
CA ASN A 839 -0.53 -11.30 -21.43
C ASN A 839 -0.11 -12.70 -20.99
N SER A 840 0.44 -13.50 -21.91
CA SER A 840 0.99 -14.82 -21.61
C SER A 840 2.43 -14.71 -21.13
N ALA A 841 2.65 -15.07 -19.87
CA ALA A 841 3.98 -15.21 -19.30
C ALA A 841 4.80 -16.32 -20.00
N GLN A 842 4.17 -17.25 -20.74
CA GLN A 842 4.87 -18.39 -21.35
C GLN A 842 5.68 -17.94 -22.55
N VAL A 843 5.10 -17.06 -23.37
CA VAL A 843 5.77 -16.52 -24.55
C VAL A 843 6.81 -15.48 -24.17
N GLN A 844 6.57 -14.70 -23.10
CA GLN A 844 7.63 -13.89 -22.48
C GLN A 844 8.85 -14.76 -22.13
N SER A 845 8.64 -15.94 -21.52
CA SER A 845 9.74 -16.85 -21.17
C SER A 845 10.50 -17.46 -22.37
N LEU A 846 9.87 -17.52 -23.55
CA LEU A 846 10.49 -18.06 -24.76
C LEU A 846 11.59 -17.14 -25.29
N PHE A 847 11.38 -15.81 -25.22
CA PHE A 847 12.40 -14.82 -25.53
C PHE A 847 13.56 -14.82 -24.52
N GLN A 848 13.34 -15.39 -23.33
CA GLN A 848 14.30 -15.38 -22.23
C GLN A 848 15.25 -16.60 -22.26
N LYS A 849 14.87 -17.70 -22.91
CA LYS A 849 15.64 -18.96 -22.98
C LYS A 849 16.46 -19.10 -24.27
N LEU A 850 17.32 -18.13 -24.58
CA LEU A 850 18.33 -18.31 -25.64
C LEU A 850 19.38 -19.35 -25.20
N PRO A 851 19.79 -20.29 -26.08
CA PRO A 851 20.59 -21.46 -25.71
C PRO A 851 21.98 -21.15 -25.15
N ILE A 852 22.47 -19.91 -25.27
CA ILE A 852 23.79 -19.48 -24.78
C ILE A 852 23.81 -19.29 -23.25
N LEU A 853 22.65 -19.14 -22.59
CA LEU A 853 22.57 -18.79 -21.16
C LEU A 853 22.31 -19.98 -20.23
N LYS A 854 22.17 -21.20 -20.77
CA LYS A 854 21.85 -22.44 -20.02
C LYS A 854 22.93 -22.87 -19.01
N ASN A 855 24.15 -22.33 -19.13
CA ASN A 855 25.27 -22.68 -18.26
C ASN A 855 25.25 -21.98 -16.90
N LEU A 856 24.45 -20.92 -16.71
CA LEU A 856 24.37 -20.19 -15.43
C LEU A 856 23.39 -20.84 -14.44
N GLU A 857 22.25 -21.38 -14.93
CA GLU A 857 21.23 -22.03 -14.07
C GLU A 857 21.67 -23.41 -13.52
N ARG A 858 22.60 -24.10 -14.17
CA ARG A 858 23.07 -25.43 -13.72
C ARG A 858 23.96 -25.40 -12.47
N SER A 859 24.38 -24.22 -12.01
CA SER A 859 25.34 -24.11 -10.89
C SER A 859 24.70 -24.00 -9.49
N SER A 860 23.38 -23.87 -9.37
CA SER A 860 22.73 -23.54 -8.09
C SER A 860 21.92 -24.67 -7.41
N THR A 861 22.08 -25.93 -7.80
CA THR A 861 21.44 -27.06 -7.09
C THR A 861 22.37 -28.27 -6.90
N PRO A 862 22.89 -28.50 -5.68
CA PRO A 862 23.40 -29.78 -5.24
C PRO A 862 22.37 -30.46 -4.33
N THR A 863 21.23 -30.87 -4.86
CA THR A 863 20.36 -31.83 -4.15
C THR A 863 19.80 -32.83 -5.15
N GLY A 864 20.27 -34.06 -4.98
CA GLY A 864 20.05 -35.18 -5.89
C GLY A 864 18.58 -35.57 -6.03
N ARG A 865 18.20 -35.87 -7.26
CA ARG A 865 17.03 -36.69 -7.56
C ARG A 865 17.32 -38.12 -7.11
N GLY A 866 16.85 -38.47 -5.93
CA GLY A 866 16.67 -39.88 -5.54
C GLY A 866 15.39 -40.41 -6.16
N TYR A 867 15.51 -41.09 -7.30
CA TYR A 867 14.54 -42.10 -7.70
C TYR A 867 14.79 -43.33 -6.83
N ASN A 868 13.82 -43.71 -5.99
CA ASN A 868 13.51 -45.12 -5.69
C ASN A 868 12.26 -45.25 -4.81
N ARG A 869 11.34 -46.09 -5.32
CA ARG A 869 10.06 -46.60 -4.79
C ARG A 869 8.84 -45.70 -4.89
#